data_AF-A0A3L7W8J9-F1
#
_entry.id   AF-A0A3L7W8J9-F1
#
_cell.length_a   1.000
_cell.length_b   1.000
_cell.length_c   1.000
_cell.angle_alpha   90.00
_cell.angle_beta   90.00
_cell.angle_gamma   90.00
#
_symmetry.space_group_name_H-M   'P 1'
#
loop_
_entity.id
_entity.type
_entity.pdbx_description
1 polymer ?
#
loop_
_entity_poly.entity_id
_entity_poly.type
_entity_poly.pdbx_seq_one_letter_code
_entity_poly.pdbx_strand_id
1 'polypeptide(L)'
;MTRNLISIVLLIAIALSVGVSPASTAAANSGWRACAARPVPLPAPQPLNPALADRLQERVSTWRENRRTRYPGLSVAIRWDDGRTATAVSGVADSNSGRKVTPGTPFALASVSKPFTAALALLLDACGVMPLETRAASLVPYADVRPEATIEDLLRHEGGMSDWLTDRYTRMSWLIQNPNGKVGAKTAVQNLLPRGEIGDFDYSNSSFTLVTLAAEKATGVSWRELVEKLIIKPLGLTETAFGPVAGASRAHIWSRGKMRPFGQSGWGPTKSVAAILRGAGDLFATPRDLARFGELLWGDRLLEGSQTQLINGIANLTGLPWSYTIGSMMDRSWLGTLRTYGHTGGYSGVSTSLRRIPELGVTVAVTANGMGTPGNYADDLAINLIGLMDAPAPSTAQAIAGTTGAGLTAAERANPEPFPAELPPTFAACGDPAAGGASERWIDLASGESADWRGAVTSMVELPDGRLLVAGRGLTRAGGVAVQGVAQRNPITGTWSALASLTLGNGAVGDVYAMRVDSARGVLYVGGSFSSVRAGSTRVRVNGLAQLNLKSRTWSSVGRGVSGGRPLVRAMALDEASGQLVVAGRFSSAGGKSSPSVALWAPAGGWRAINASGPSQLQGEGQAVAISPTGAVSISGHLKVGSLSALVARWNPQSNSWRQIATTTTLEGAPRVLSISSRGELIAGAGVGWYGAPLIKESALSGYGWERLGSGVSIPRKATWISAAVPTVNGEMLVGGSFTQVGSTPALRIARWDPGAETLSPVGSGLASEPDALASSPHALAYAATRLRGAPGESGRICISAWSTPAPLSSPAPNATPGRRRILVELATPLPPGSSGFRATAKGVTGPSRSCTVVGAANSCAIAALEPGTKYRVTIQAFAIPAGPGPRSEAITVTTRR
;
A
#
# COMPACT_ATOMS: atom_id res chain seq x y z
N MET A 1 15.29 19.45 96.28
CA MET A 1 16.48 20.30 96.06
C MET A 1 16.59 20.59 94.56
N THR A 2 16.77 21.86 94.21
CA THR A 2 16.93 22.37 92.83
C THR A 2 18.28 21.94 92.25
N ARG A 3 18.45 21.54 90.98
CA ARG A 3 18.16 22.15 89.66
C ARG A 3 19.11 23.31 89.27
N ASN A 4 19.85 23.09 88.18
CA ASN A 4 20.51 24.02 87.24
C ASN A 4 21.73 24.86 87.68
N LEU A 5 22.84 24.75 86.93
CA LEU A 5 23.48 25.86 86.17
C LEU A 5 24.77 25.42 85.41
N ILE A 6 25.01 26.04 84.23
CA ILE A 6 26.25 26.07 83.40
C ILE A 6 26.57 24.76 82.61
N SER A 7 26.97 24.76 81.31
CA SER A 7 26.88 25.78 80.24
C SER A 7 26.94 25.21 78.80
N ILE A 8 26.70 26.13 77.85
CA ILE A 8 26.71 26.12 76.37
C ILE A 8 28.11 25.88 75.75
N VAL A 9 28.23 25.13 74.63
CA VAL A 9 28.76 25.59 73.29
C VAL A 9 29.03 24.42 72.31
N LEU A 10 28.43 24.59 71.13
CA LEU A 10 28.66 24.02 69.79
C LEU A 10 30.03 23.36 69.47
N LEU A 11 30.01 22.18 68.82
CA LEU A 11 30.71 21.93 67.55
C LEU A 11 30.23 20.63 66.86
N ILE A 12 30.39 20.57 65.53
CA ILE A 12 29.73 19.65 64.60
C ILE A 12 30.73 18.59 64.10
N ALA A 13 30.37 17.30 64.09
CA ALA A 13 30.48 16.39 62.93
C ALA A 13 30.26 14.88 63.26
N ILE A 14 29.23 14.31 62.64
CA ILE A 14 29.21 13.03 61.89
C ILE A 14 30.01 11.83 62.45
N ALA A 15 29.29 10.79 62.90
CA ALA A 15 29.26 9.47 62.25
C ALA A 15 28.09 8.62 62.81
N LEU A 16 27.24 8.06 61.95
CA LEU A 16 26.06 7.29 62.38
C LEU A 16 26.39 5.81 62.64
N SER A 17 25.89 5.29 63.77
CA SER A 17 25.64 3.86 63.98
C SER A 17 24.24 3.64 64.58
N VAL A 18 23.29 3.30 63.72
CA VAL A 18 21.94 2.83 64.07
C VAL A 18 21.70 1.65 63.13
N GLY A 19 21.38 0.43 63.57
CA GLY A 19 20.53 0.06 64.70
C GLY A 19 19.40 -0.78 64.09
N VAL A 20 19.71 -2.03 63.74
CA VAL A 20 18.82 -2.88 62.93
C VAL A 20 17.70 -3.44 63.79
N SER A 21 16.48 -2.95 63.58
CA SER A 21 15.26 -3.52 64.17
C SER A 21 14.71 -4.65 63.28
N PRO A 22 14.26 -5.79 63.85
CA PRO A 22 13.83 -6.97 63.08
C PRO A 22 12.38 -6.87 62.55
N ALA A 23 12.04 -5.74 61.92
CA ALA A 23 10.69 -5.48 61.39
C ALA A 23 10.56 -5.70 59.87
N SER A 24 11.67 -5.94 59.15
CA SER A 24 11.75 -5.89 57.69
C SER A 24 11.33 -7.18 56.96
N THR A 25 11.15 -8.31 57.64
CA THR A 25 10.82 -9.60 56.98
C THR A 25 9.33 -9.86 56.79
N ALA A 26 8.43 -9.13 57.47
CA ALA A 26 6.98 -9.29 57.34
C ALA A 26 6.34 -8.38 56.26
N ALA A 27 6.93 -7.21 56.01
CA ALA A 27 6.38 -6.22 55.07
C ALA A 27 6.58 -6.59 53.58
N ALA A 28 7.60 -7.41 53.26
CA ALA A 28 7.96 -7.74 51.88
C ALA A 28 6.88 -8.58 51.14
N ASN A 29 6.06 -9.36 51.85
CA ASN A 29 5.14 -10.33 51.24
C ASN A 29 3.78 -9.74 50.79
N SER A 30 3.52 -8.45 50.99
CA SER A 30 2.23 -7.81 50.62
C SER A 30 2.34 -6.60 49.68
N GLY A 31 3.51 -5.94 49.60
CA GLY A 31 3.68 -4.70 48.83
C GLY A 31 3.32 -4.79 47.35
N TRP A 32 3.70 -5.88 46.67
CA TRP A 32 3.44 -6.07 45.24
C TRP A 32 1.95 -6.07 44.87
N ARG A 33 1.04 -6.38 45.82
CA ARG A 33 -0.42 -6.32 45.55
C ARG A 33 -0.93 -4.88 45.42
N ALA A 34 -0.22 -3.89 45.94
CA ALA A 34 -0.56 -2.47 45.77
C ALA A 34 -0.40 -2.00 44.31
N CYS A 35 0.44 -2.71 43.54
CA CYS A 35 0.73 -2.51 42.12
C CYS A 35 -0.39 -3.06 41.20
N ALA A 36 -1.56 -3.46 41.71
CA ALA A 36 -2.65 -3.93 40.87
C ALA A 36 -3.20 -2.80 39.99
N ALA A 37 -3.54 -3.09 38.73
CA ALA A 37 -4.09 -2.08 37.81
C ALA A 37 -5.35 -1.43 38.40
N ARG A 38 -5.49 -0.11 38.20
CA ARG A 38 -6.62 0.67 38.69
C ARG A 38 -7.33 1.33 37.50
N PRO A 39 -8.07 0.54 36.72
CA PRO A 39 -8.54 1.01 35.43
C PRO A 39 -9.61 2.08 35.55
N VAL A 40 -9.54 3.09 34.67
CA VAL A 40 -10.65 4.01 34.46
C VAL A 40 -11.82 3.21 33.88
N PRO A 41 -13.03 3.23 34.48
CA PRO A 41 -14.16 2.46 34.00
C PRO A 41 -14.45 2.71 32.51
N LEU A 42 -14.69 1.62 31.77
CA LEU A 42 -15.13 1.70 30.38
C LEU A 42 -16.65 1.89 30.32
N PRO A 43 -17.20 2.57 29.29
CA PRO A 43 -18.64 2.64 29.10
C PRO A 43 -19.28 1.26 28.93
N ALA A 44 -20.51 1.15 29.43
CA ALA A 44 -21.29 -0.08 29.41
C ALA A 44 -21.41 -0.66 27.98
N PRO A 45 -21.22 -1.98 27.78
CA PRO A 45 -21.31 -2.57 26.45
C PRO A 45 -22.68 -2.35 25.80
N GLN A 46 -22.69 -1.78 24.60
CA GLN A 46 -23.88 -1.65 23.75
C GLN A 46 -23.73 -2.55 22.51
N PRO A 47 -24.79 -3.25 22.07
CA PRO A 47 -24.73 -4.01 20.82
C PRO A 47 -24.73 -3.07 19.61
N LEU A 48 -24.03 -3.46 18.54
CA LEU A 48 -24.05 -2.75 17.27
C LEU A 48 -25.41 -2.87 16.57
N ASN A 49 -25.72 -1.93 15.65
CA ASN A 49 -26.90 -2.00 14.78
C ASN A 49 -26.97 -3.38 14.08
N PRO A 50 -28.12 -4.09 14.11
CA PRO A 50 -28.25 -5.43 13.53
C PRO A 50 -27.80 -5.55 12.08
N ALA A 51 -28.16 -4.60 11.20
CA ALA A 51 -27.77 -4.64 9.79
C ALA A 51 -26.24 -4.49 9.58
N LEU A 52 -25.55 -3.80 10.49
CA LEU A 52 -24.09 -3.69 10.47
C LEU A 52 -23.42 -4.92 11.10
N ALA A 53 -24.05 -5.53 12.11
CA ALA A 53 -23.61 -6.81 12.67
C ALA A 53 -23.74 -7.95 11.63
N ASP A 54 -24.80 -7.97 10.83
CA ASP A 54 -24.98 -8.92 9.73
C ASP A 54 -23.92 -8.72 8.64
N ARG A 55 -23.66 -7.48 8.20
CA ARG A 55 -22.57 -7.15 7.25
C ARG A 55 -21.19 -7.58 7.77
N LEU A 56 -20.93 -7.40 9.07
CA LEU A 56 -19.70 -7.83 9.74
C LEU A 56 -19.59 -9.37 9.71
N GLN A 57 -20.66 -10.08 10.06
CA GLN A 57 -20.71 -11.53 10.09
C GLN A 57 -20.60 -12.15 8.69
N GLU A 58 -21.23 -11.54 7.67
CA GLU A 58 -21.07 -11.92 6.26
C GLU A 58 -19.61 -11.74 5.80
N ARG A 59 -19.00 -10.59 6.09
CA ARG A 59 -17.60 -10.30 5.70
C ARG A 59 -16.63 -11.29 6.33
N VAL A 60 -16.78 -11.59 7.62
CA VAL A 60 -15.98 -12.61 8.33
C VAL A 60 -16.15 -14.00 7.71
N SER A 61 -17.39 -14.42 7.43
CA SER A 61 -17.66 -15.71 6.80
C SER A 61 -17.07 -15.82 5.39
N THR A 62 -17.27 -14.80 4.55
CA THR A 62 -16.74 -14.75 3.18
C THR A 62 -15.21 -14.72 3.15
N TRP A 63 -14.59 -13.94 4.04
CA TRP A 63 -13.13 -13.88 4.16
C TRP A 63 -12.54 -15.24 4.53
N ARG A 64 -13.16 -15.94 5.48
CA ARG A 64 -12.77 -17.28 5.92
C ARG A 64 -12.98 -18.31 4.84
N GLU A 65 -14.12 -18.31 4.15
CA GLU A 65 -14.44 -19.36 3.18
C GLU A 65 -13.51 -19.32 1.96
N ASN A 66 -13.16 -18.12 1.50
CA ASN A 66 -12.12 -17.90 0.49
C ASN A 66 -10.71 -18.38 0.93
N ARG A 67 -10.52 -18.65 2.23
CA ARG A 67 -9.26 -19.11 2.84
C ARG A 67 -9.43 -20.39 3.65
N ARG A 68 -10.50 -21.18 3.41
CA ARG A 68 -10.87 -22.38 4.20
C ARG A 68 -9.81 -23.48 4.26
N THR A 69 -8.90 -23.50 3.28
CA THR A 69 -7.74 -24.40 3.22
C THR A 69 -6.57 -23.95 4.10
N ARG A 70 -6.63 -22.74 4.68
CA ARG A 70 -5.62 -22.17 5.58
C ARG A 70 -6.17 -21.88 6.98
N TYR A 71 -7.45 -21.51 7.10
CA TYR A 71 -8.12 -21.16 8.37
C TYR A 71 -9.35 -22.06 8.64
N PRO A 72 -9.21 -23.09 9.49
CA PRO A 72 -10.33 -23.93 9.92
C PRO A 72 -11.45 -23.12 10.57
N GLY A 73 -11.11 -22.17 11.44
CA GLY A 73 -12.03 -21.19 12.01
C GLY A 73 -11.33 -19.95 12.58
N LEU A 74 -12.13 -18.92 12.85
CA LEU A 74 -11.69 -17.66 13.42
C LEU A 74 -12.80 -16.97 14.22
N SER A 75 -12.41 -16.07 15.12
CA SER A 75 -13.28 -15.21 15.92
C SER A 75 -12.75 -13.77 15.87
N VAL A 76 -13.66 -12.80 15.91
CA VAL A 76 -13.37 -11.36 15.88
C VAL A 76 -14.19 -10.64 16.94
N ALA A 77 -13.61 -9.63 17.57
CA ALA A 77 -14.34 -8.60 18.29
C ALA A 77 -13.90 -7.19 17.85
N ILE A 78 -14.85 -6.26 17.88
CA ILE A 78 -14.63 -4.83 17.69
C ILE A 78 -15.28 -4.13 18.88
N ARG A 79 -14.60 -3.15 19.46
CA ARG A 79 -15.12 -2.31 20.53
C ARG A 79 -14.83 -0.84 20.24
N TRP A 80 -15.79 0.02 20.56
CA TRP A 80 -15.70 1.47 20.41
C TRP A 80 -15.66 2.16 21.78
N ASP A 81 -15.04 3.34 21.84
CA ASP A 81 -14.90 4.15 23.06
C ASP A 81 -16.22 4.60 23.67
N ASP A 82 -17.30 4.67 22.87
CA ASP A 82 -18.66 4.97 23.31
C ASP A 82 -19.38 3.76 23.96
N GLY A 83 -18.71 2.61 24.04
CA GLY A 83 -19.24 1.37 24.61
C GLY A 83 -19.85 0.42 23.58
N ARG A 84 -20.02 0.80 22.30
CA ARG A 84 -20.48 -0.15 21.27
C ARG A 84 -19.53 -1.33 21.15
N THR A 85 -20.09 -2.49 20.85
CA THR A 85 -19.37 -3.76 20.70
C THR A 85 -19.99 -4.60 19.59
N ALA A 86 -19.14 -5.38 18.91
CA ALA A 86 -19.57 -6.38 17.95
C ALA A 86 -18.64 -7.59 17.95
N THR A 87 -19.19 -8.77 17.65
CA THR A 87 -18.42 -10.00 17.48
C THR A 87 -18.91 -10.77 16.26
N ALA A 88 -18.00 -11.41 15.54
CA ALA A 88 -18.32 -12.31 14.43
C ALA A 88 -17.37 -13.51 14.40
N VAL A 89 -17.89 -14.66 13.97
CA VAL A 89 -17.16 -15.94 13.99
C VAL A 89 -17.34 -16.71 12.70
N SER A 90 -16.39 -17.57 12.35
CA SER A 90 -16.58 -18.49 11.23
C SER A 90 -15.80 -19.79 11.42
N GLY A 91 -16.32 -20.89 10.87
CA GLY A 91 -15.64 -22.18 10.83
C GLY A 91 -15.62 -22.95 12.16
N VAL A 92 -14.56 -23.77 12.35
CA VAL A 92 -14.45 -24.76 13.44
C VAL A 92 -13.26 -24.49 14.36
N ALA A 93 -13.49 -24.64 15.67
CA ALA A 93 -12.50 -24.56 16.74
C ALA A 93 -11.69 -25.86 16.89
N ASP A 94 -12.26 -27.02 16.53
CA ASP A 94 -11.53 -28.27 16.28
C ASP A 94 -12.16 -28.99 15.08
N SER A 95 -11.35 -29.34 14.08
CA SER A 95 -11.84 -30.00 12.86
C SER A 95 -11.92 -31.53 12.97
N ASN A 96 -11.38 -32.13 14.03
CA ASN A 96 -11.58 -33.56 14.31
C ASN A 96 -12.95 -33.81 14.95
N SER A 97 -13.39 -32.96 15.88
CA SER A 97 -14.71 -33.08 16.52
C SER A 97 -15.81 -32.27 15.82
N GLY A 98 -15.47 -31.45 14.82
CA GLY A 98 -16.41 -30.57 14.13
C GLY A 98 -16.94 -29.41 14.98
N ARG A 99 -16.39 -29.20 16.18
CA ARG A 99 -16.83 -28.15 17.11
C ARG A 99 -16.68 -26.77 16.47
N LYS A 100 -17.79 -26.05 16.31
CA LYS A 100 -17.84 -24.69 15.75
C LYS A 100 -17.09 -23.69 16.62
N VAL A 101 -16.60 -22.61 16.01
CA VAL A 101 -16.16 -21.43 16.77
C VAL A 101 -17.39 -20.69 17.31
N THR A 102 -17.30 -20.23 18.55
CA THR A 102 -18.29 -19.35 19.21
C THR A 102 -17.61 -18.04 19.65
N PRO A 103 -18.35 -16.95 19.91
CA PRO A 103 -17.75 -15.70 20.41
C PRO A 103 -16.97 -15.87 21.71
N GLY A 104 -17.39 -16.83 22.57
CA GLY A 104 -16.71 -17.23 23.79
C GLY A 104 -15.72 -18.39 23.63
N THR A 105 -15.18 -18.65 22.43
CA THR A 105 -14.11 -19.63 22.22
C THR A 105 -12.74 -18.96 22.47
N PRO A 106 -11.95 -19.37 23.48
CA PRO A 106 -10.61 -18.85 23.68
C PRO A 106 -9.64 -19.34 22.59
N PHE A 107 -8.69 -18.51 22.19
CA PHE A 107 -7.61 -18.88 21.28
C PHE A 107 -6.27 -18.59 21.96
N ALA A 108 -5.23 -19.36 21.61
CA ALA A 108 -3.87 -19.03 22.02
C ALA A 108 -3.43 -17.71 21.35
N LEU A 109 -2.69 -16.87 22.09
CA LEU A 109 -2.41 -15.51 21.65
C LEU A 109 -1.10 -15.35 20.86
N ALA A 110 -0.15 -16.26 21.06
CA ALA A 110 1.25 -16.05 20.65
C ALA A 110 1.72 -14.65 21.12
N SER A 111 2.53 -13.94 20.32
CA SER A 111 3.15 -12.66 20.71
C SER A 111 2.21 -11.53 21.14
N VAL A 112 0.89 -11.65 20.99
CA VAL A 112 -0.08 -10.75 21.66
C VAL A 112 -0.06 -10.89 23.19
N SER A 113 0.66 -11.88 23.74
CA SER A 113 1.00 -11.97 25.17
C SER A 113 2.06 -10.95 25.62
N LYS A 114 2.87 -10.39 24.71
CA LYS A 114 3.93 -9.42 25.04
C LYS A 114 3.40 -8.11 25.63
N PRO A 115 2.32 -7.51 25.10
CA PRO A 115 1.63 -6.40 25.74
C PRO A 115 1.20 -6.65 27.20
N PHE A 116 0.81 -7.88 27.58
CA PHE A 116 0.50 -8.21 28.98
C PHE A 116 1.74 -8.18 29.87
N THR A 117 2.90 -8.57 29.33
CA THR A 117 4.19 -8.50 30.03
C THR A 117 4.67 -7.06 30.20
N ALA A 118 4.52 -6.22 29.18
CA ALA A 118 4.76 -4.78 29.29
C ALA A 118 3.85 -4.11 30.32
N ALA A 119 2.54 -4.37 30.26
CA ALA A 119 1.56 -3.84 31.22
C ALA A 119 1.91 -4.22 32.67
N LEU A 120 2.40 -5.45 32.90
CA LEU A 120 2.81 -5.91 34.22
C LEU A 120 4.12 -5.25 34.69
N ALA A 121 5.10 -5.10 33.81
CA ALA A 121 6.35 -4.41 34.14
C ALA A 121 6.10 -2.95 34.52
N LEU A 122 5.25 -2.22 33.77
CA LEU A 122 4.87 -0.84 34.09
C LEU A 122 4.14 -0.70 35.44
N LEU A 123 3.33 -1.68 35.81
CA LEU A 123 2.70 -1.70 37.14
C LEU A 123 3.72 -1.91 38.27
N LEU A 124 4.74 -2.74 38.05
CA LEU A 124 5.81 -2.97 39.02
C LEU A 124 6.82 -1.81 39.08
N ASP A 125 7.00 -1.09 37.99
CA ASP A 125 7.75 0.15 37.87
C ASP A 125 7.07 1.29 38.66
N ALA A 126 5.78 1.55 38.37
CA ALA A 126 4.98 2.60 39.01
C ALA A 126 4.83 2.44 40.53
N CYS A 127 5.06 1.24 41.08
CA CYS A 127 5.09 0.98 42.52
C CYS A 127 6.51 0.75 43.10
N GLY A 128 7.57 0.91 42.30
CA GLY A 128 8.97 0.79 42.71
C GLY A 128 9.45 -0.63 43.05
N VAL A 129 8.71 -1.67 42.67
CA VAL A 129 9.05 -3.08 42.96
C VAL A 129 10.00 -3.67 41.91
N MET A 130 9.84 -3.27 40.65
CA MET A 130 10.78 -3.60 39.58
C MET A 130 10.86 -2.41 38.60
N PRO A 131 11.62 -1.35 38.96
CA PRO A 131 11.85 -0.20 38.08
C PRO A 131 12.42 -0.62 36.72
N LEU A 132 11.99 0.05 35.65
CA LEU A 132 12.34 -0.31 34.27
C LEU A 132 13.85 -0.23 33.99
N GLU A 133 14.57 0.67 34.65
CA GLU A 133 16.02 0.85 34.55
C GLU A 133 16.83 -0.22 35.30
N THR A 134 16.17 -1.13 36.03
CA THR A 134 16.84 -2.21 36.76
C THR A 134 17.64 -3.10 35.80
N ARG A 135 18.95 -3.27 36.06
CA ARG A 135 19.80 -4.20 35.29
C ARG A 135 19.30 -5.63 35.46
N ALA A 136 18.90 -6.28 34.37
CA ALA A 136 18.30 -7.61 34.38
C ALA A 136 19.21 -8.67 35.04
N ALA A 137 20.53 -8.56 34.84
CA ALA A 137 21.53 -9.43 35.45
C ALA A 137 21.45 -9.49 37.00
N SER A 138 20.97 -8.43 37.66
CA SER A 138 20.80 -8.41 39.13
C SER A 138 19.66 -9.31 39.62
N LEU A 139 18.63 -9.53 38.78
CA LEU A 139 17.45 -10.33 39.10
C LEU A 139 17.54 -11.76 38.52
N VAL A 140 18.24 -11.93 37.40
CA VAL A 140 18.46 -13.24 36.75
C VAL A 140 19.95 -13.55 36.51
N PRO A 141 20.80 -13.58 37.56
CA PRO A 141 22.26 -13.80 37.45
C PRO A 141 22.64 -15.23 36.98
N TYR A 142 21.66 -16.11 36.80
CA TYR A 142 21.83 -17.48 36.28
C TYR A 142 21.52 -17.59 34.78
N ALA A 143 21.19 -16.48 34.12
CA ALA A 143 20.88 -16.41 32.70
C ALA A 143 22.00 -15.69 31.95
N ASP A 144 22.19 -16.00 30.67
CA ASP A 144 23.18 -15.36 29.80
C ASP A 144 22.68 -13.99 29.33
N VAL A 145 22.45 -13.08 30.27
CA VAL A 145 22.04 -11.70 30.02
C VAL A 145 23.23 -10.75 30.08
N ARG A 146 23.24 -9.78 29.17
CA ARG A 146 24.22 -8.68 29.18
C ARG A 146 24.16 -7.98 30.55
N PRO A 147 25.29 -7.79 31.27
CA PRO A 147 25.31 -7.13 32.58
C PRO A 147 24.61 -5.76 32.59
N GLU A 148 24.73 -5.04 31.47
CA GLU A 148 24.23 -3.70 31.25
C GLU A 148 22.82 -3.62 30.66
N ALA A 149 22.17 -4.72 30.25
CA ALA A 149 20.78 -4.67 29.78
C ALA A 149 19.79 -4.40 30.94
N THR A 150 18.89 -3.44 30.76
CA THR A 150 17.78 -3.10 31.67
C THR A 150 16.51 -3.91 31.39
N ILE A 151 15.52 -3.84 32.28
CA ILE A 151 14.19 -4.40 32.01
C ILE A 151 13.53 -3.69 30.81
N GLU A 152 13.76 -2.38 30.65
CA GLU A 152 13.26 -1.63 29.51
C GLU A 152 13.85 -2.10 28.18
N ASP A 153 15.18 -2.26 28.10
CA ASP A 153 15.87 -2.75 26.89
C ASP A 153 15.30 -4.11 26.47
N LEU A 154 15.04 -5.01 27.43
CA LEU A 154 14.41 -6.30 27.15
C LEU A 154 12.98 -6.17 26.62
N LEU A 155 12.18 -5.24 27.13
CA LEU A 155 10.82 -4.99 26.67
C LEU A 155 10.76 -4.30 25.30
N ARG A 156 11.82 -3.58 24.91
CA ARG A 156 11.97 -2.94 23.60
C ARG A 156 12.63 -3.83 22.53
N HIS A 157 13.17 -5.00 22.93
CA HIS A 157 14.04 -5.89 22.12
C HIS A 157 15.43 -5.32 21.79
N GLU A 158 15.98 -4.51 22.71
CA GLU A 158 17.27 -3.81 22.58
C GLU A 158 18.38 -4.42 23.46
N GLY A 159 18.11 -5.54 24.14
CA GLY A 159 19.06 -6.20 25.04
C GLY A 159 20.22 -6.97 24.36
N GLY A 160 20.28 -7.01 23.02
CA GLY A 160 21.38 -7.66 22.27
C GLY A 160 21.45 -9.20 22.34
N MET A 161 20.33 -9.89 22.61
CA MET A 161 20.27 -11.31 23.00
C MET A 161 19.61 -12.22 21.96
N SER A 162 20.20 -13.38 21.66
CA SER A 162 19.60 -14.38 20.76
C SER A 162 18.22 -14.87 21.20
N ASP A 163 17.36 -15.18 20.25
CA ASP A 163 16.07 -15.83 20.48
C ASP A 163 16.25 -17.34 20.76
N TRP A 164 15.69 -17.85 21.86
CA TRP A 164 15.69 -19.30 22.16
C TRP A 164 15.05 -20.16 21.07
N LEU A 165 14.26 -19.59 20.15
CA LEU A 165 13.76 -20.29 18.96
C LEU A 165 14.87 -20.76 18.00
N THR A 166 16.10 -20.23 18.11
CA THR A 166 17.22 -20.65 17.25
C THR A 166 18.02 -21.83 17.80
N ASP A 167 17.98 -22.10 19.09
CA ASP A 167 18.68 -23.25 19.69
C ASP A 167 18.05 -24.61 19.31
N ARG A 168 18.88 -25.66 19.26
CA ARG A 168 18.50 -27.02 18.86
C ARG A 168 17.38 -27.62 19.70
N TYR A 169 17.31 -27.31 20.99
CA TYR A 169 16.43 -27.92 21.99
C TYR A 169 15.27 -26.99 22.40
N THR A 170 15.36 -25.69 22.18
CA THR A 170 14.25 -24.74 22.38
C THR A 170 13.59 -24.24 21.09
N ARG A 171 14.10 -24.58 19.90
CA ARG A 171 13.38 -24.33 18.64
C ARG A 171 12.03 -25.04 18.59
N MET A 172 11.05 -24.34 18.04
CA MET A 172 9.65 -24.81 17.92
C MET A 172 9.54 -26.22 17.32
N SER A 173 10.32 -26.54 16.29
CA SER A 173 10.28 -27.87 15.64
C SER A 173 10.72 -29.03 16.55
N TRP A 174 11.66 -28.79 17.49
CA TRP A 174 12.09 -29.80 18.46
C TRP A 174 11.05 -29.96 19.58
N LEU A 175 10.56 -28.85 20.13
CA LEU A 175 9.56 -28.86 21.19
C LEU A 175 8.24 -29.53 20.74
N ILE A 176 7.85 -29.31 19.48
CA ILE A 176 6.73 -30.01 18.82
C ILE A 176 6.93 -31.54 18.81
N GLN A 177 8.16 -32.02 18.56
CA GLN A 177 8.48 -33.45 18.52
C GLN A 177 8.66 -34.07 19.91
N ASN A 178 8.96 -33.27 20.92
CA ASN A 178 9.25 -33.70 22.29
C ASN A 178 8.18 -33.18 23.27
N PRO A 179 6.92 -33.65 23.17
CA PRO A 179 5.77 -32.95 23.75
C PRO A 179 5.73 -32.87 25.27
N ASN A 180 6.48 -33.74 25.95
CA ASN A 180 6.58 -33.83 27.42
C ASN A 180 8.02 -33.59 27.90
N GLY A 181 8.86 -32.95 27.10
CA GLY A 181 10.24 -32.61 27.46
C GLY A 181 10.33 -31.67 28.66
N LYS A 182 11.41 -31.80 29.45
CA LYS A 182 11.63 -31.09 30.72
C LYS A 182 12.29 -29.71 30.58
N VAL A 183 12.48 -29.19 29.37
CA VAL A 183 13.12 -27.88 29.14
C VAL A 183 12.17 -26.78 29.63
N GLY A 184 12.61 -25.99 30.61
CA GLY A 184 11.83 -24.91 31.22
C GLY A 184 12.43 -23.53 30.94
N ALA A 185 11.68 -22.48 31.28
CA ALA A 185 12.07 -21.08 31.03
C ALA A 185 13.48 -20.71 31.53
N LYS A 186 13.92 -21.21 32.69
CA LYS A 186 15.30 -20.97 33.19
C LYS A 186 16.37 -21.60 32.28
N THR A 187 16.15 -22.83 31.81
CA THR A 187 17.05 -23.51 30.87
C THR A 187 17.07 -22.83 29.51
N ALA A 188 15.95 -22.24 29.08
CA ALA A 188 15.83 -21.51 27.81
C ALA A 188 16.71 -20.26 27.75
N VAL A 189 17.04 -19.67 28.91
CA VAL A 189 17.81 -18.43 29.02
C VAL A 189 19.27 -18.64 29.49
N GLN A 190 19.70 -19.90 29.59
CA GLN A 190 21.02 -20.34 30.08
C GLN A 190 22.04 -20.67 28.99
N ASN A 191 21.68 -20.46 27.71
CA ASN A 191 22.56 -20.67 26.56
C ASN A 191 22.27 -19.60 25.50
N LEU A 192 22.11 -18.34 25.91
CA LEU A 192 21.76 -17.24 25.00
C LEU A 192 23.04 -16.61 24.45
N LEU A 193 23.14 -16.58 23.13
CA LEU A 193 24.29 -15.99 22.46
C LEU A 193 24.11 -14.46 22.36
N PRO A 194 25.17 -13.69 22.64
CA PRO A 194 25.32 -12.33 22.13
C PRO A 194 25.03 -12.27 20.63
N ARG A 195 24.10 -11.41 20.20
CA ARG A 195 23.68 -11.33 18.79
C ARG A 195 23.65 -9.92 18.21
N GLY A 196 23.48 -8.90 19.05
CA GLY A 196 23.56 -7.49 18.69
C GLY A 196 24.27 -6.65 19.75
N GLU A 197 24.45 -5.37 19.44
CA GLU A 197 24.78 -4.34 20.43
C GLU A 197 23.53 -4.01 21.26
N ILE A 198 23.73 -3.36 22.41
CA ILE A 198 22.61 -2.88 23.23
C ILE A 198 22.14 -1.54 22.72
N GLY A 199 20.83 -1.34 22.72
CA GLY A 199 20.20 -0.19 22.09
C GLY A 199 19.97 -0.38 20.59
N ASP A 200 20.20 -1.58 20.04
CA ASP A 200 19.80 -1.95 18.67
C ASP A 200 18.65 -2.97 18.72
N PHE A 201 17.61 -2.74 17.93
CA PHE A 201 16.44 -3.63 17.87
C PHE A 201 16.75 -4.98 17.19
N ASP A 202 16.75 -6.08 17.94
CA ASP A 202 16.67 -7.47 17.42
C ASP A 202 15.59 -8.25 18.18
N TYR A 203 14.46 -8.50 17.51
CA TYR A 203 13.29 -9.13 18.11
C TYR A 203 13.64 -10.51 18.71
N SER A 204 13.46 -10.65 20.03
CA SER A 204 13.86 -11.82 20.78
C SER A 204 12.77 -12.23 21.79
N ASN A 205 12.23 -13.45 21.62
CA ASN A 205 11.31 -14.01 22.61
C ASN A 205 11.99 -14.26 23.96
N SER A 206 13.33 -14.42 23.99
CA SER A 206 14.13 -14.57 25.21
C SER A 206 14.00 -13.37 26.14
N SER A 207 14.00 -12.16 25.60
CA SER A 207 13.88 -10.91 26.38
C SER A 207 12.61 -10.88 27.22
N PHE A 208 11.49 -11.34 26.64
CA PHE A 208 10.22 -11.44 27.37
C PHE A 208 10.22 -12.55 28.41
N THR A 209 10.84 -13.70 28.11
CA THR A 209 11.04 -14.77 29.11
C THR A 209 11.84 -14.27 30.31
N LEU A 210 12.91 -13.51 30.08
CA LEU A 210 13.77 -12.90 31.12
C LEU A 210 12.98 -11.92 32.00
N VAL A 211 12.19 -11.02 31.41
CA VAL A 211 11.34 -10.09 32.18
C VAL A 211 10.37 -10.84 33.11
N THR A 212 9.78 -11.97 32.69
CA THR A 212 8.93 -12.77 33.60
C THR A 212 9.69 -13.37 34.77
N LEU A 213 10.96 -13.76 34.57
CA LEU A 213 11.80 -14.35 35.61
C LEU A 213 12.33 -13.28 36.58
N ALA A 214 12.61 -12.08 36.06
CA ALA A 214 12.95 -10.90 36.85
C ALA A 214 11.78 -10.48 37.75
N ALA A 215 10.56 -10.42 37.22
CA ALA A 215 9.36 -10.08 37.98
C ALA A 215 9.07 -11.11 39.10
N GLU A 216 9.25 -12.41 38.86
CA GLU A 216 9.18 -13.42 39.94
C GLU A 216 10.25 -13.22 41.01
N LYS A 217 11.48 -12.87 40.61
CA LYS A 217 12.57 -12.63 41.58
C LYS A 217 12.31 -11.39 42.43
N ALA A 218 11.83 -10.30 41.83
CA ALA A 218 11.55 -9.04 42.51
C ALA A 218 10.37 -9.13 43.49
N THR A 219 9.35 -9.93 43.17
CA THR A 219 8.11 -10.04 43.96
C THR A 219 8.07 -11.26 44.89
N GLY A 220 8.86 -12.29 44.62
CA GLY A 220 8.75 -13.61 45.26
C GLY A 220 7.53 -14.44 44.82
N VAL A 221 6.74 -13.95 43.85
CA VAL A 221 5.44 -14.53 43.46
C VAL A 221 5.46 -15.01 42.01
N SER A 222 4.76 -16.12 41.73
CA SER A 222 4.77 -16.73 40.41
C SER A 222 4.19 -15.83 39.32
N TRP A 223 4.75 -15.90 38.10
CA TRP A 223 4.30 -15.17 36.91
C TRP A 223 2.79 -15.29 36.66
N ARG A 224 2.23 -16.50 36.85
CA ARG A 224 0.80 -16.75 36.69
C ARG A 224 -0.02 -15.99 37.75
N GLU A 225 0.40 -15.98 39.01
CA GLU A 225 -0.32 -15.21 40.04
C GLU A 225 -0.17 -13.70 39.81
N LEU A 226 1.02 -13.21 39.42
CA LEU A 226 1.23 -11.80 39.12
C LEU A 226 0.27 -11.32 38.02
N VAL A 227 0.23 -12.00 36.87
CA VAL A 227 -0.70 -11.64 35.76
C VAL A 227 -2.16 -11.80 36.18
N GLU A 228 -2.51 -12.85 36.91
CA GLU A 228 -3.88 -13.08 37.41
C GLU A 228 -4.36 -11.96 38.34
N LYS A 229 -3.49 -11.52 39.27
CA LYS A 229 -3.85 -10.60 40.37
C LYS A 229 -3.67 -9.13 40.02
N LEU A 230 -2.72 -8.79 39.14
CA LEU A 230 -2.41 -7.40 38.77
C LEU A 230 -3.05 -6.97 37.44
N ILE A 231 -3.31 -7.91 36.52
CA ILE A 231 -3.88 -7.63 35.18
C ILE A 231 -5.26 -8.26 35.01
N ILE A 232 -5.38 -9.60 35.01
CA ILE A 232 -6.61 -10.29 34.57
C ILE A 232 -7.81 -9.93 35.45
N LYS A 233 -7.70 -10.05 36.77
CA LYS A 233 -8.81 -9.73 37.69
C LYS A 233 -9.13 -8.24 37.75
N PRO A 234 -8.17 -7.31 37.95
CA PRO A 234 -8.50 -5.88 38.04
C PRO A 234 -9.09 -5.30 36.75
N LEU A 235 -8.67 -5.79 35.58
CA LEU A 235 -9.21 -5.34 34.29
C LEU A 235 -10.53 -6.05 33.91
N GLY A 236 -10.91 -7.12 34.62
CA GLY A 236 -12.14 -7.89 34.36
C GLY A 236 -12.08 -8.73 33.09
N LEU A 237 -10.92 -9.35 32.81
CA LEU A 237 -10.67 -10.18 31.62
C LEU A 237 -11.07 -11.65 31.92
N THR A 238 -12.37 -11.90 32.06
CA THR A 238 -12.89 -13.17 32.58
C THR A 238 -12.79 -14.36 31.60
N GLU A 239 -12.46 -14.12 30.33
CA GLU A 239 -12.25 -15.13 29.30
C GLU A 239 -10.75 -15.30 28.95
N THR A 240 -9.85 -14.70 29.74
CA THR A 240 -8.39 -14.72 29.59
C THR A 240 -7.74 -15.60 30.65
N ALA A 241 -6.87 -16.52 30.24
CA ALA A 241 -6.18 -17.44 31.15
C ALA A 241 -4.90 -18.02 30.55
N PHE A 242 -4.10 -18.69 31.38
CA PHE A 242 -2.97 -19.50 30.94
C PHE A 242 -3.40 -20.94 30.64
N GLY A 243 -2.87 -21.54 29.57
CA GLY A 243 -3.17 -22.93 29.20
C GLY A 243 -2.84 -23.97 30.30
N PRO A 244 -3.60 -25.08 30.45
CA PRO A 244 -4.83 -25.45 29.75
C PRO A 244 -6.01 -24.50 29.98
N VAL A 245 -6.82 -24.28 28.94
CA VAL A 245 -8.12 -23.59 29.02
C VAL A 245 -9.18 -24.48 28.39
N ALA A 246 -10.16 -24.90 29.20
CA ALA A 246 -11.27 -25.74 28.73
C ALA A 246 -12.02 -25.05 27.58
N GLY A 247 -12.39 -25.81 26.54
CA GLY A 247 -13.09 -25.27 25.37
C GLY A 247 -12.25 -24.41 24.42
N ALA A 248 -10.97 -24.14 24.70
CA ALA A 248 -10.12 -23.37 23.78
C ALA A 248 -10.04 -23.99 22.38
N SER A 249 -9.90 -23.13 21.37
CA SER A 249 -9.65 -23.52 19.99
C SER A 249 -8.34 -24.29 19.88
N ARG A 250 -8.37 -25.40 19.14
CA ARG A 250 -7.19 -26.20 18.86
C ARG A 250 -6.49 -25.60 17.66
N ALA A 251 -5.16 -25.48 17.71
CA ALA A 251 -4.35 -25.01 16.58
C ALA A 251 -4.38 -26.04 15.43
N HIS A 252 -4.18 -25.62 14.18
CA HIS A 252 -4.06 -26.54 13.04
C HIS A 252 -2.86 -26.21 12.17
N ILE A 253 -2.12 -27.24 11.74
CA ILE A 253 -0.96 -27.11 10.86
C ILE A 253 -1.21 -27.78 9.51
N TRP A 254 -0.51 -27.33 8.48
CA TRP A 254 -0.50 -28.01 7.18
C TRP A 254 0.33 -29.29 7.28
N SER A 255 -0.29 -30.45 7.01
CA SER A 255 0.39 -31.75 7.06
C SER A 255 -0.24 -32.75 6.11
N ARG A 256 0.59 -33.35 5.25
CA ARG A 256 0.19 -34.31 4.20
C ARG A 256 -0.96 -33.77 3.31
N GLY A 257 -0.75 -32.57 2.75
CA GLY A 257 -1.65 -31.97 1.76
C GLY A 257 -2.97 -31.38 2.30
N LYS A 258 -3.15 -31.28 3.62
CA LYS A 258 -4.32 -30.62 4.23
C LYS A 258 -4.02 -30.04 5.61
N MET A 259 -4.86 -29.10 6.06
CA MET A 259 -4.87 -28.66 7.46
C MET A 259 -5.32 -29.81 8.36
N ARG A 260 -4.60 -30.01 9.47
CA ARG A 260 -4.91 -31.01 10.51
C ARG A 260 -4.74 -30.38 11.89
N PRO A 261 -5.55 -30.75 12.89
CA PRO A 261 -5.35 -30.28 14.25
C PRO A 261 -3.97 -30.67 14.78
N PHE A 262 -3.42 -29.76 15.57
CA PHE A 262 -2.12 -29.83 16.21
C PHE A 262 -2.30 -29.65 17.74
N GLY A 263 -1.34 -30.12 18.54
CA GLY A 263 -1.46 -30.10 20.00
C GLY A 263 -2.64 -30.92 20.53
N GLN A 264 -3.05 -30.63 21.76
CA GLN A 264 -4.20 -31.25 22.46
C GLN A 264 -5.40 -30.29 22.48
N SER A 265 -6.61 -30.80 22.71
CA SER A 265 -7.79 -29.92 22.90
C SER A 265 -7.69 -29.17 24.23
N GLY A 266 -8.13 -27.90 24.26
CA GLY A 266 -8.02 -27.05 25.43
C GLY A 266 -6.59 -26.67 25.83
N TRP A 267 -5.63 -26.88 24.93
CA TRP A 267 -4.21 -26.77 25.23
C TRP A 267 -3.42 -26.36 23.97
N GLY A 268 -2.23 -25.79 24.14
CA GLY A 268 -1.47 -25.14 23.07
C GLY A 268 -0.61 -26.06 22.21
N PRO A 269 0.41 -25.52 21.50
CA PRO A 269 1.57 -26.30 21.05
C PRO A 269 2.29 -26.88 22.27
N THR A 270 2.77 -28.13 22.19
CA THR A 270 3.10 -29.13 23.26
C THR A 270 3.64 -28.64 24.63
N LYS A 271 3.52 -29.40 25.75
CA LYS A 271 3.83 -28.90 27.13
C LYS A 271 5.15 -28.14 27.23
N SER A 272 6.16 -28.64 26.55
CA SER A 272 7.47 -27.99 26.43
C SER A 272 7.41 -26.62 25.75
N VAL A 273 6.65 -26.44 24.67
CA VAL A 273 6.43 -25.12 24.03
C VAL A 273 5.78 -24.11 24.98
N ALA A 274 4.76 -24.50 25.76
CA ALA A 274 4.15 -23.58 26.73
C ALA A 274 5.11 -23.16 27.86
N ALA A 275 6.06 -24.03 28.24
CA ALA A 275 7.07 -23.71 29.24
C ALA A 275 8.11 -22.69 28.73
N ILE A 276 8.34 -22.64 27.41
CA ILE A 276 9.34 -21.79 26.76
C ILE A 276 8.72 -20.49 26.21
N LEU A 277 7.47 -20.51 25.71
CA LEU A 277 6.71 -19.33 25.28
C LEU A 277 6.38 -18.33 26.41
N ARG A 278 6.75 -18.62 27.64
CA ARG A 278 6.45 -17.83 28.85
C ARG A 278 6.67 -16.32 28.68
N GLY A 279 5.63 -15.51 28.88
CA GLY A 279 5.60 -14.05 28.69
C GLY A 279 5.66 -13.59 27.22
N ALA A 280 6.31 -14.38 26.38
CA ALA A 280 6.42 -14.16 24.96
C ALA A 280 5.20 -14.62 24.15
N GLY A 281 4.36 -15.53 24.67
CA GLY A 281 3.26 -16.15 23.92
C GLY A 281 2.41 -17.23 24.61
N ASP A 282 2.35 -17.27 25.94
CA ASP A 282 1.75 -18.36 26.74
C ASP A 282 0.28 -18.16 27.17
N LEU A 283 -0.33 -17.02 26.85
CA LEU A 283 -1.73 -16.70 27.18
C LEU A 283 -2.74 -17.20 26.14
N PHE A 284 -3.98 -17.38 26.61
CA PHE A 284 -5.19 -17.62 25.84
C PHE A 284 -6.24 -16.56 26.21
N ALA A 285 -6.99 -16.06 25.22
CA ALA A 285 -8.14 -15.17 25.46
C ALA A 285 -9.19 -15.29 24.34
N THR A 286 -10.38 -14.74 24.57
CA THR A 286 -11.32 -14.42 23.47
C THR A 286 -10.99 -13.06 22.87
N PRO A 287 -11.39 -12.79 21.61
CA PRO A 287 -11.25 -11.46 21.03
C PRO A 287 -11.92 -10.34 21.84
N ARG A 288 -12.99 -10.63 22.60
CA ARG A 288 -13.65 -9.63 23.45
C ARG A 288 -12.73 -9.10 24.54
N ASP A 289 -12.08 -10.02 25.25
CA ASP A 289 -11.10 -9.67 26.27
C ASP A 289 -9.89 -8.97 25.68
N LEU A 290 -9.42 -9.39 24.50
CA LEU A 290 -8.34 -8.70 23.79
C LEU A 290 -8.71 -7.26 23.43
N ALA A 291 -9.91 -7.03 22.88
CA ALA A 291 -10.37 -5.69 22.52
C ALA A 291 -10.57 -4.81 23.76
N ARG A 292 -11.07 -5.36 24.86
CA ARG A 292 -11.17 -4.70 26.17
C ARG A 292 -9.79 -4.36 26.74
N PHE A 293 -8.86 -5.29 26.73
CA PHE A 293 -7.49 -5.09 27.18
C PHE A 293 -6.77 -4.02 26.35
N GLY A 294 -6.92 -4.03 25.02
CA GLY A 294 -6.30 -3.03 24.15
C GLY A 294 -6.87 -1.61 24.32
N GLU A 295 -8.17 -1.47 24.61
CA GLU A 295 -8.76 -0.18 25.00
C GLU A 295 -8.24 0.30 26.36
N LEU A 296 -8.08 -0.60 27.33
CA LEU A 296 -7.55 -0.26 28.65
C LEU A 296 -6.07 0.14 28.59
N LEU A 297 -5.26 -0.63 27.86
CA LEU A 297 -3.81 -0.43 27.74
C LEU A 297 -3.45 0.81 26.91
N TRP A 298 -3.97 0.94 25.69
CA TRP A 298 -3.60 2.01 24.76
C TRP A 298 -4.63 3.15 24.68
N GLY A 299 -5.62 3.17 25.58
CA GLY A 299 -6.55 4.28 25.79
C GLY A 299 -6.29 5.11 27.06
N ASP A 300 -5.12 4.93 27.68
CA ASP A 300 -4.69 5.54 28.96
C ASP A 300 -5.62 5.22 30.14
N ARG A 301 -6.00 3.94 30.28
CA ARG A 301 -6.90 3.44 31.33
C ARG A 301 -6.37 2.22 32.08
N LEU A 302 -5.06 1.95 32.05
CA LEU A 302 -4.41 0.91 32.85
C LEU A 302 -3.95 1.49 34.20
N LEU A 303 -3.15 2.55 34.12
CA LEU A 303 -2.83 3.53 35.16
C LEU A 303 -2.59 4.89 34.49
N GLU A 304 -2.63 5.98 35.27
CA GLU A 304 -2.34 7.33 34.78
C GLU A 304 -0.94 7.40 34.13
N GLY A 305 -0.85 7.89 32.90
CA GLY A 305 0.42 8.04 32.17
C GLY A 305 0.99 6.76 31.54
N SER A 306 0.37 5.59 31.76
CA SER A 306 0.83 4.32 31.16
C SER A 306 0.88 4.36 29.64
N GLN A 307 -0.06 5.04 28.99
CA GLN A 307 -0.04 5.19 27.53
C GLN A 307 1.21 5.96 27.08
N THR A 308 1.58 7.02 27.80
CA THR A 308 2.76 7.84 27.53
C THR A 308 4.05 7.05 27.75
N GLN A 309 4.18 6.27 28.84
CA GLN A 309 5.33 5.40 29.06
C GLN A 309 5.48 4.35 27.94
N LEU A 310 4.38 3.69 27.56
CA LEU A 310 4.36 2.72 26.45
C LEU A 310 4.75 3.34 25.10
N ILE A 311 4.30 4.56 24.81
CA ILE A 311 4.53 5.24 23.53
C ILE A 311 5.94 5.84 23.45
N ASN A 312 6.40 6.48 24.53
CA ASN A 312 7.68 7.19 24.55
C ASN A 312 8.89 6.24 24.57
N GLY A 313 8.71 5.01 25.05
CA GLY A 313 9.74 3.96 24.99
C GLY A 313 9.93 3.37 23.60
N ILE A 314 10.14 4.21 22.59
CA ILE A 314 10.37 3.83 21.19
C ILE A 314 11.74 3.15 21.08
N ALA A 315 11.77 1.93 20.55
CA ALA A 315 13.01 1.24 20.21
C ALA A 315 13.71 1.90 19.02
N ASN A 316 15.04 1.88 19.02
CA ASN A 316 15.95 2.22 17.93
C ASN A 316 15.80 1.24 16.75
N LEU A 317 14.67 1.39 16.05
CA LEU A 317 14.28 0.61 14.91
C LEU A 317 14.19 1.53 13.70
N THR A 318 15.28 1.61 12.94
CA THR A 318 15.40 2.48 11.77
C THR A 318 14.93 1.78 10.49
N GLY A 319 14.52 2.55 9.48
CA GLY A 319 14.16 2.04 8.15
C GLY A 319 12.84 1.27 8.03
N LEU A 320 12.13 0.97 9.13
CA LEU A 320 10.87 0.21 9.09
C LEU A 320 9.59 1.08 9.12
N PRO A 321 8.47 0.56 8.57
CA PRO A 321 7.18 1.26 8.50
C PRO A 321 6.37 1.27 9.82
N TRP A 322 6.85 0.54 10.82
CA TRP A 322 6.33 0.47 12.18
C TRP A 322 7.52 0.62 13.14
N SER A 323 7.25 1.12 14.34
CA SER A 323 8.19 1.15 15.45
C SER A 323 7.79 0.08 16.46
N TYR A 324 8.76 -0.48 17.16
CA TYR A 324 8.49 -1.20 18.39
C TYR A 324 8.59 -0.23 19.57
N THR A 325 7.83 -0.50 20.61
CA THR A 325 7.88 0.20 21.89
C THR A 325 7.86 -0.81 23.03
N ILE A 326 7.64 -0.41 24.29
CA ILE A 326 7.60 -1.34 25.43
C ILE A 326 6.51 -2.43 25.21
N GLY A 327 6.95 -3.62 24.77
CA GLY A 327 6.13 -4.79 24.42
C GLY A 327 4.99 -4.57 23.43
N SER A 328 5.01 -3.47 22.67
CA SER A 328 3.93 -3.07 21.75
C SER A 328 4.49 -2.67 20.38
N MET A 329 3.70 -2.87 19.33
CA MET A 329 3.93 -2.32 18.00
C MET A 329 3.20 -1.00 17.87
N MET A 330 3.89 0.05 17.43
CA MET A 330 3.32 1.33 17.02
C MET A 330 3.43 1.49 15.51
N ASP A 331 2.31 1.81 14.86
CA ASP A 331 2.17 1.64 13.42
C ASP A 331 1.25 2.75 12.88
N ARG A 332 1.82 3.74 12.17
CA ARG A 332 1.07 4.79 11.43
C ARG A 332 0.60 4.35 10.04
N SER A 333 0.82 3.08 9.72
CA SER A 333 0.89 2.57 8.35
C SER A 333 -0.27 1.66 7.96
N TRP A 334 -0.80 0.95 8.96
CA TRP A 334 -1.94 0.03 8.86
C TRP A 334 -3.21 0.68 8.29
N LEU A 335 -3.41 1.99 8.51
CA LEU A 335 -4.55 2.78 8.02
C LEU A 335 -4.15 4.13 7.39
N GLY A 336 -2.94 4.22 6.83
CA GLY A 336 -2.50 5.38 6.03
C GLY A 336 -1.91 6.56 6.82
N THR A 337 -2.69 7.25 7.66
CA THR A 337 -2.16 8.33 8.53
C THR A 337 -2.56 8.18 10.00
N LEU A 338 -3.54 7.31 10.29
CA LEU A 338 -4.02 7.06 11.64
C LEU A 338 -2.96 6.28 12.42
N ARG A 339 -2.79 6.58 13.70
CA ARG A 339 -1.90 5.82 14.58
C ARG A 339 -2.60 4.55 14.98
N THR A 340 -1.83 3.48 15.09
CA THR A 340 -2.34 2.18 15.50
C THR A 340 -1.36 1.56 16.48
N TYR A 341 -1.86 1.17 17.64
CA TYR A 341 -1.09 0.50 18.69
C TYR A 341 -1.56 -0.94 18.80
N GLY A 342 -0.68 -1.89 19.07
CA GLY A 342 -1.10 -3.28 19.08
C GLY A 342 0.02 -4.28 19.19
N HIS A 343 -0.30 -5.52 18.80
CA HIS A 343 0.71 -6.53 18.50
C HIS A 343 0.10 -7.59 17.57
N THR A 344 0.95 -8.23 16.76
CA THR A 344 0.57 -9.43 15.98
C THR A 344 1.07 -10.69 16.68
N GLY A 345 0.35 -11.80 16.54
CA GLY A 345 0.70 -13.09 17.13
C GLY A 345 0.75 -14.16 16.06
N GLY A 346 1.80 -14.99 16.05
CA GLY A 346 1.93 -16.08 15.09
C GLY A 346 2.90 -17.18 15.53
N TYR A 347 2.47 -18.43 15.38
CA TYR A 347 3.31 -19.62 15.25
C TYR A 347 2.49 -20.71 14.54
N SER A 348 3.06 -21.91 14.35
CA SER A 348 2.41 -23.03 13.64
C SER A 348 0.99 -23.34 14.15
N GLY A 349 -0.01 -22.86 13.42
CA GLY A 349 -1.44 -23.09 13.68
C GLY A 349 -2.16 -22.07 14.56
N VAL A 350 -1.50 -20.95 14.88
CA VAL A 350 -2.07 -19.84 15.65
C VAL A 350 -1.77 -18.53 14.94
N SER A 351 -2.79 -17.69 14.75
CA SER A 351 -2.66 -16.35 14.19
C SER A 351 -3.60 -15.39 14.92
N THR A 352 -3.04 -14.29 15.41
CA THR A 352 -3.76 -13.29 16.22
C THR A 352 -3.36 -11.88 15.78
N SER A 353 -4.29 -10.95 15.81
CA SER A 353 -4.03 -9.51 15.74
C SER A 353 -4.85 -8.80 16.81
N LEU A 354 -4.24 -7.85 17.49
CA LEU A 354 -4.90 -6.92 18.40
C LEU A 354 -4.40 -5.51 18.04
N ARG A 355 -5.33 -4.61 17.70
CA ARG A 355 -5.03 -3.25 17.23
C ARG A 355 -6.01 -2.23 17.83
N ARG A 356 -5.47 -1.19 18.45
CA ARG A 356 -6.16 0.04 18.89
C ARG A 356 -5.90 1.14 17.85
N ILE A 357 -6.93 1.90 17.49
CA ILE A 357 -6.88 3.04 16.56
C ILE A 357 -7.48 4.24 17.30
N PRO A 358 -6.66 5.07 17.99
CA PRO A 358 -7.16 6.17 18.81
C PRO A 358 -7.97 7.18 18.00
N GLU A 359 -7.54 7.50 16.77
CA GLU A 359 -8.24 8.45 15.90
C GLU A 359 -9.62 7.98 15.41
N LEU A 360 -9.98 6.70 15.59
CA LEU A 360 -11.34 6.21 15.32
C LEU A 360 -12.11 5.87 16.59
N GLY A 361 -11.46 5.93 17.76
CA GLY A 361 -12.00 5.41 19.01
C GLY A 361 -12.35 3.91 18.94
N VAL A 362 -11.54 3.10 18.23
CA VAL A 362 -11.82 1.68 17.98
C VAL A 362 -10.68 0.78 18.44
N THR A 363 -11.01 -0.37 19.02
CA THR A 363 -10.10 -1.51 19.21
C THR A 363 -10.66 -2.75 18.49
N VAL A 364 -9.83 -3.40 17.67
CA VAL A 364 -10.15 -4.62 16.91
C VAL A 364 -9.25 -5.76 17.38
N ALA A 365 -9.84 -6.93 17.60
CA ALA A 365 -9.13 -8.17 17.90
C ALA A 365 -9.59 -9.29 16.95
N VAL A 366 -8.65 -10.04 16.39
CA VAL A 366 -8.88 -11.17 15.48
C VAL A 366 -8.04 -12.36 15.97
N THR A 367 -8.64 -13.53 16.09
CA THR A 367 -7.97 -14.79 16.47
C THR A 367 -8.37 -15.91 15.51
N ALA A 368 -7.41 -16.68 14.99
CA ALA A 368 -7.64 -17.79 14.08
C ALA A 368 -6.74 -19.01 14.37
N ASN A 369 -7.24 -20.21 14.10
CA ASN A 369 -6.55 -21.48 14.36
C ASN A 369 -5.92 -22.12 13.10
N GLY A 370 -5.33 -21.28 12.25
CA GLY A 370 -4.81 -21.69 10.95
C GLY A 370 -3.34 -21.34 10.72
N MET A 371 -2.87 -21.49 9.48
CA MET A 371 -1.48 -21.17 9.14
C MET A 371 -1.17 -19.69 9.42
N GLY A 372 -0.06 -19.44 10.11
CA GLY A 372 0.45 -18.10 10.38
C GLY A 372 1.83 -17.90 9.78
N THR A 373 1.94 -16.96 8.83
CA THR A 373 2.99 -15.94 8.96
C THR A 373 2.50 -14.88 9.95
N PRO A 374 3.38 -14.18 10.68
CA PRO A 374 2.96 -13.07 11.55
C PRO A 374 2.19 -11.99 10.76
N GLY A 375 1.14 -11.42 11.36
CA GLY A 375 0.40 -10.27 10.84
C GLY A 375 -0.58 -10.56 9.69
N ASN A 376 -0.08 -10.93 8.51
CA ASN A 376 -0.68 -10.66 7.20
C ASN A 376 -2.21 -10.83 7.10
N TYR A 377 -2.75 -11.95 7.57
CA TYR A 377 -4.15 -12.31 7.35
C TYR A 377 -5.10 -11.84 8.45
N ALA A 378 -4.66 -11.83 9.70
CA ALA A 378 -5.46 -11.27 10.80
C ALA A 378 -5.54 -9.73 10.67
N ASP A 379 -4.45 -9.10 10.24
CA ASP A 379 -4.40 -7.67 9.91
C ASP A 379 -5.21 -7.34 8.64
N ASP A 380 -5.13 -8.14 7.55
CA ASP A 380 -5.98 -7.98 6.35
C ASP A 380 -7.48 -8.04 6.70
N LEU A 381 -7.90 -9.01 7.52
CA LEU A 381 -9.29 -9.07 7.99
C LEU A 381 -9.65 -7.82 8.81
N ALA A 382 -8.84 -7.43 9.79
CA ALA A 382 -9.15 -6.27 10.61
C ALA A 382 -9.18 -4.94 9.79
N ILE A 383 -8.33 -4.75 8.78
CA ILE A 383 -8.43 -3.65 7.79
C ILE A 383 -9.77 -3.73 7.03
N ASN A 384 -10.13 -4.91 6.51
CA ASN A 384 -11.39 -5.11 5.78
C ASN A 384 -12.63 -4.77 6.61
N LEU A 385 -12.57 -4.95 7.93
CA LEU A 385 -13.67 -4.66 8.85
C LEU A 385 -13.77 -3.17 9.17
N ILE A 386 -12.65 -2.44 9.22
CA ILE A 386 -12.64 -0.98 9.37
C ILE A 386 -13.30 -0.31 8.16
N GLY A 387 -13.11 -0.86 6.96
CA GLY A 387 -13.82 -0.44 5.74
C GLY A 387 -15.35 -0.69 5.74
N LEU A 388 -15.93 -1.29 6.79
CA LEU A 388 -17.39 -1.39 6.97
C LEU A 388 -17.96 -0.33 7.93
N MET A 389 -17.11 0.39 8.67
CA MET A 389 -17.56 1.12 9.86
C MET A 389 -18.22 2.49 9.56
N ASP A 390 -18.15 2.98 8.32
CA ASP A 390 -18.71 4.27 7.85
C ASP A 390 -18.50 5.43 8.85
N ALA A 391 -17.34 5.41 9.53
CA ALA A 391 -17.05 6.32 10.64
C ALA A 391 -16.73 7.72 10.10
N PRO A 392 -17.41 8.78 10.55
CA PRO A 392 -16.93 10.13 10.32
C PRO A 392 -15.54 10.26 10.96
N ALA A 393 -14.61 10.94 10.28
CA ALA A 393 -13.37 11.36 10.94
C ALA A 393 -13.76 12.22 12.16
N PRO A 394 -13.14 12.02 13.33
CA PRO A 394 -13.50 12.78 14.51
C PRO A 394 -13.28 14.27 14.23
N SER A 395 -14.21 15.11 14.68
CA SER A 395 -13.87 16.51 14.85
C SER A 395 -12.75 16.60 15.88
N THR A 396 -11.76 17.46 15.63
CA THR A 396 -10.56 17.64 16.47
C THR A 396 -10.88 18.04 17.93
N ALA A 397 -12.14 18.35 18.24
CA ALA A 397 -12.62 18.71 19.57
C ALA A 397 -12.87 17.53 20.53
N GLN A 398 -13.12 16.29 20.04
CA GLN A 398 -13.53 15.18 20.92
C GLN A 398 -12.37 14.34 21.50
N ALA A 399 -11.14 14.48 20.99
CA ALA A 399 -9.98 13.73 21.46
C ALA A 399 -9.29 14.32 22.71
N ILE A 400 -9.77 15.43 23.27
CA ILE A 400 -9.08 16.21 24.32
C ILE A 400 -9.97 16.47 25.57
N ALA A 401 -11.29 16.30 25.48
CA ALA A 401 -12.21 16.63 26.57
C ALA A 401 -12.51 15.43 27.49
N GLY A 402 -11.66 15.23 28.51
CA GLY A 402 -11.75 14.08 29.43
C GLY A 402 -11.24 14.34 30.85
N THR A 403 -11.81 15.34 31.53
CA THR A 403 -11.75 15.57 33.01
C THR A 403 -10.38 15.59 33.71
N THR A 404 -9.94 16.82 33.97
CA THR A 404 -9.09 17.30 35.08
C THR A 404 -8.85 16.35 36.27
N GLY A 405 -7.62 15.82 36.37
CA GLY A 405 -6.91 15.55 37.63
C GLY A 405 -5.78 16.57 37.80
N ALA A 406 -5.50 17.01 39.03
CA ALA A 406 -4.51 18.07 39.29
C ALA A 406 -3.10 17.49 39.45
N GLY A 407 -2.10 18.00 38.72
CA GLY A 407 -0.71 17.71 39.08
C GLY A 407 0.42 17.90 38.06
N LEU A 408 0.17 17.99 36.74
CA LEU A 408 1.24 18.15 35.74
C LEU A 408 0.87 19.17 34.66
N THR A 409 1.86 19.94 34.21
CA THR A 409 1.64 21.10 33.32
C THR A 409 1.52 20.70 31.85
N ALA A 410 0.99 21.60 31.01
CA ALA A 410 0.79 21.32 29.58
C ALA A 410 2.11 21.11 28.81
N ALA A 411 3.26 21.54 29.35
CA ALA A 411 4.58 21.29 28.76
C ALA A 411 5.07 19.85 28.97
N GLU A 412 4.65 19.19 30.06
CA GLU A 412 5.03 17.81 30.40
C GLU A 412 4.15 16.77 29.69
N ARG A 413 3.03 17.20 29.10
CA ARG A 413 2.22 16.42 28.15
C ARG A 413 2.79 16.41 26.72
N ALA A 414 4.04 16.83 26.54
CA ALA A 414 4.76 16.72 25.27
C ALA A 414 5.04 15.25 24.93
N ASN A 415 4.00 14.61 24.39
CA ASN A 415 4.10 13.49 23.45
C ASN A 415 5.23 13.83 22.46
N PRO A 416 6.39 13.17 22.50
CA PRO A 416 7.47 13.49 21.59
C PRO A 416 7.00 13.11 20.19
N GLU A 417 6.76 14.12 19.35
CA GLU A 417 6.73 13.99 17.90
C GLU A 417 8.19 14.04 17.42
N PRO A 418 8.87 12.90 17.17
CA PRO A 418 10.03 12.92 16.30
C PRO A 418 9.55 12.96 14.84
N PHE A 419 9.99 14.04 14.19
CA PHE A 419 9.98 14.34 12.75
C PHE A 419 8.75 15.06 12.18
N PRO A 420 8.95 16.26 11.59
CA PRO A 420 7.89 16.96 10.88
C PRO A 420 7.51 16.19 9.62
N ALA A 421 6.27 15.70 9.59
CA ALA A 421 5.60 15.28 8.37
C ALA A 421 4.61 16.37 7.90
N GLU A 422 5.04 17.63 7.89
CA GLU A 422 4.53 18.55 6.89
C GLU A 422 4.90 17.96 5.52
N LEU A 423 3.91 17.37 4.85
CA LEU A 423 3.97 17.23 3.41
C LEU A 423 4.15 18.66 2.86
N PRO A 424 5.21 18.96 2.09
CA PRO A 424 5.43 20.29 1.56
C PRO A 424 4.15 20.84 0.90
N PRO A 425 3.76 22.11 1.13
CA PRO A 425 2.50 22.68 0.62
C PRO A 425 2.31 22.63 -0.91
N THR A 426 3.33 22.22 -1.66
CA THR A 426 3.35 22.15 -3.13
C THR A 426 2.54 20.99 -3.73
N PHE A 427 2.12 19.98 -2.97
CA PHE A 427 1.50 18.76 -3.53
C PHE A 427 0.00 18.85 -3.89
N ALA A 428 -0.58 20.05 -3.89
CA ALA A 428 -1.88 20.33 -4.52
C ALA A 428 -1.76 20.73 -6.01
N ALA A 429 -0.58 20.62 -6.63
CA ALA A 429 -0.31 20.97 -8.03
C ALA A 429 -0.35 19.74 -8.98
N CYS A 430 -0.70 19.97 -10.25
CA CYS A 430 -0.71 18.93 -11.31
C CYS A 430 0.67 18.75 -11.99
N GLY A 431 1.72 19.32 -11.40
CA GLY A 431 3.07 19.36 -11.92
C GLY A 431 3.97 20.09 -10.94
N ASP A 432 5.24 20.20 -11.28
CA ASP A 432 6.22 20.93 -10.49
C ASP A 432 5.91 22.44 -10.51
N PRO A 433 6.17 23.17 -9.41
CA PRO A 433 6.00 24.62 -9.38
C PRO A 433 6.85 25.29 -10.46
N ALA A 434 6.41 26.46 -10.92
CA ALA A 434 7.03 27.20 -12.01
C ALA A 434 8.37 27.85 -11.60
N ALA A 435 9.40 27.04 -11.39
CA ALA A 435 10.79 27.49 -11.32
C ALA A 435 11.17 28.24 -12.62
N GLY A 436 11.91 29.34 -12.51
CA GLY A 436 12.41 30.06 -13.69
C GLY A 436 13.52 29.27 -14.36
N GLY A 437 13.23 28.68 -15.53
CA GLY A 437 14.21 27.89 -16.28
C GLY A 437 13.60 27.07 -17.42
N ALA A 438 14.46 26.55 -18.29
CA ALA A 438 14.11 25.70 -19.43
C ALA A 438 14.39 24.21 -19.21
N SER A 439 14.74 23.80 -17.97
CA SER A 439 14.98 22.40 -17.61
C SER A 439 13.70 21.56 -17.66
N GLU A 440 13.84 20.25 -17.87
CA GLU A 440 12.72 19.33 -17.78
C GLU A 440 12.09 19.33 -16.39
N ARG A 441 10.75 19.21 -16.36
CA ARG A 441 9.95 19.07 -15.14
C ARG A 441 8.62 18.41 -15.44
N TRP A 442 7.85 18.04 -14.40
CA TRP A 442 6.44 17.69 -14.56
C TRP A 442 5.64 18.95 -14.90
N ILE A 443 5.20 19.05 -16.14
CA ILE A 443 4.32 20.13 -16.62
C ILE A 443 2.87 19.66 -16.66
N ASP A 444 1.95 20.50 -16.19
CA ASP A 444 0.52 20.26 -16.29
C ASP A 444 0.02 20.59 -17.70
N LEU A 445 -0.58 19.61 -18.37
CA LEU A 445 -1.20 19.72 -19.69
C LEU A 445 -2.73 19.87 -19.62
N ALA A 446 -3.30 19.82 -18.41
CA ALA A 446 -4.73 19.92 -18.14
C ALA A 446 -5.18 21.33 -17.71
N SER A 447 -4.28 22.21 -17.24
CA SER A 447 -4.62 23.61 -16.92
C SER A 447 -4.52 24.54 -18.14
N GLY A 448 -5.57 25.33 -18.34
CA GLY A 448 -5.82 26.14 -19.53
C GLY A 448 -7.24 25.88 -20.04
N GLU A 449 -8.17 26.78 -19.70
CA GLU A 449 -9.61 26.69 -19.98
C GLU A 449 -10.38 25.62 -19.16
N SER A 450 -10.60 25.92 -17.86
CA SER A 450 -11.48 25.24 -16.89
C SER A 450 -11.11 23.82 -16.43
N ALA A 451 -11.16 23.60 -15.11
CA ALA A 451 -10.83 22.32 -14.45
C ALA A 451 -11.94 21.24 -14.58
N ASP A 452 -12.66 21.21 -15.69
CA ASP A 452 -13.90 20.44 -15.85
C ASP A 452 -13.67 19.03 -16.43
N TRP A 453 -12.70 18.28 -15.89
CA TRP A 453 -12.50 16.86 -16.24
C TRP A 453 -13.55 16.00 -15.52
N ARG A 454 -14.30 15.18 -16.28
CA ARG A 454 -15.36 14.31 -15.72
C ARG A 454 -15.27 12.88 -16.22
N GLY A 455 -15.07 11.95 -15.29
CA GLY A 455 -14.90 10.51 -15.54
C GLY A 455 -13.72 9.97 -14.75
N ALA A 456 -13.08 8.92 -15.27
CA ALA A 456 -11.77 8.46 -14.83
C ALA A 456 -10.90 8.18 -16.06
N VAL A 457 -9.63 8.58 -16.02
CA VAL A 457 -8.64 8.17 -17.02
C VAL A 457 -8.18 6.75 -16.69
N THR A 458 -8.02 5.90 -17.70
CA THR A 458 -7.48 4.54 -17.53
C THR A 458 -6.48 4.17 -18.62
N SER A 459 -6.36 4.96 -19.68
CA SER A 459 -5.36 4.73 -20.72
C SER A 459 -4.96 6.04 -21.40
N MET A 460 -3.68 6.15 -21.72
CA MET A 460 -3.12 7.22 -22.54
C MET A 460 -2.16 6.61 -23.57
N VAL A 461 -2.00 7.27 -24.72
CA VAL A 461 -0.99 6.97 -25.74
C VAL A 461 -0.62 8.26 -26.46
N GLU A 462 0.62 8.40 -26.90
CA GLU A 462 1.00 9.43 -27.89
C GLU A 462 0.91 8.83 -29.30
N LEU A 463 0.39 9.60 -30.26
CA LEU A 463 0.43 9.25 -31.68
C LEU A 463 1.77 9.67 -32.32
N PRO A 464 2.19 9.08 -33.45
CA PRO A 464 3.42 9.47 -34.15
C PRO A 464 3.47 10.95 -34.61
N ASP A 465 2.33 11.66 -34.61
CA ASP A 465 2.24 13.10 -34.89
C ASP A 465 2.27 13.98 -33.62
N GLY A 466 2.66 13.41 -32.48
CA GLY A 466 2.79 14.09 -31.18
C GLY A 466 1.46 14.34 -30.45
N ARG A 467 0.31 13.94 -31.00
CA ARG A 467 -0.98 14.08 -30.30
C ARG A 467 -1.08 13.10 -29.14
N LEU A 468 -1.22 13.62 -27.93
CA LEU A 468 -1.58 12.84 -26.75
C LEU A 468 -3.07 12.49 -26.80
N LEU A 469 -3.38 11.19 -26.69
CA LEU A 469 -4.74 10.69 -26.50
C LEU A 469 -4.95 10.30 -25.04
N VAL A 470 -6.11 10.67 -24.50
CA VAL A 470 -6.52 10.34 -23.14
C VAL A 470 -7.91 9.73 -23.18
N ALA A 471 -8.07 8.55 -22.56
CA ALA A 471 -9.32 7.81 -22.55
C ALA A 471 -9.60 7.16 -21.20
N GLY A 472 -10.88 6.83 -20.97
CA GLY A 472 -11.22 5.97 -19.83
C GLY A 472 -12.70 5.80 -19.58
N ARG A 473 -13.04 5.61 -18.30
CA ARG A 473 -14.37 5.21 -17.83
C ARG A 473 -15.27 6.41 -17.60
N GLY A 474 -16.47 6.38 -18.16
CA GLY A 474 -17.43 7.49 -18.07
C GLY A 474 -16.85 8.86 -18.46
N LEU A 475 -15.80 8.90 -19.29
CA LEU A 475 -15.11 10.14 -19.65
C LEU A 475 -16.01 10.99 -20.54
N THR A 476 -16.59 12.03 -19.94
CA THR A 476 -17.62 12.91 -20.51
C THR A 476 -17.11 14.33 -20.76
N ARG A 477 -16.05 14.75 -20.08
CA ARG A 477 -15.35 16.02 -20.30
C ARG A 477 -13.85 15.90 -20.06
N ALA A 478 -13.07 16.64 -20.85
CA ALA A 478 -11.61 16.69 -20.77
C ALA A 478 -11.13 18.08 -21.24
N GLY A 479 -10.39 18.83 -20.41
CA GLY A 479 -9.83 20.14 -20.78
C GLY A 479 -10.85 21.10 -21.40
N GLY A 480 -11.94 21.37 -20.69
CA GLY A 480 -13.04 22.25 -21.13
C GLY A 480 -13.97 21.69 -22.21
N VAL A 481 -13.57 20.67 -22.97
CA VAL A 481 -14.40 20.10 -24.06
C VAL A 481 -15.23 18.90 -23.61
N ALA A 482 -16.45 18.79 -24.15
CA ALA A 482 -17.27 17.60 -24.04
C ALA A 482 -16.69 16.45 -24.90
N VAL A 483 -16.58 15.27 -24.31
CA VAL A 483 -16.06 14.05 -24.96
C VAL A 483 -16.97 12.86 -24.64
N GLN A 484 -16.80 11.75 -25.36
CA GLN A 484 -17.51 10.50 -25.09
C GLN A 484 -16.52 9.34 -25.18
N GLY A 485 -15.69 9.19 -24.14
CA GLY A 485 -14.72 8.11 -23.98
C GLY A 485 -13.27 8.44 -24.36
N VAL A 486 -13.02 9.25 -25.40
CA VAL A 486 -11.65 9.58 -25.88
C VAL A 486 -11.48 11.06 -26.24
N ALA A 487 -10.50 11.70 -25.59
CA ALA A 487 -9.99 13.03 -25.88
C ALA A 487 -8.64 12.98 -26.61
N GLN A 488 -8.32 14.03 -27.36
CA GLN A 488 -6.99 14.27 -27.95
C GLN A 488 -6.52 15.68 -27.61
N ARG A 489 -5.21 15.86 -27.37
CA ARG A 489 -4.56 17.16 -27.22
C ARG A 489 -3.62 17.42 -28.38
N ASN A 490 -3.66 18.62 -28.94
CA ASN A 490 -2.71 19.06 -29.95
C ASN A 490 -1.39 19.51 -29.27
N PRO A 491 -0.21 18.98 -29.67
CA PRO A 491 1.06 19.29 -29.00
C PRO A 491 1.57 20.71 -29.26
N ILE A 492 1.16 21.33 -30.37
CA ILE A 492 1.61 22.66 -30.79
C ILE A 492 0.72 23.75 -30.19
N THR A 493 -0.60 23.56 -30.20
CA THR A 493 -1.57 24.56 -29.71
C THR A 493 -2.00 24.36 -28.26
N GLY A 494 -1.68 23.20 -27.66
CA GLY A 494 -2.11 22.83 -26.31
C GLY A 494 -3.59 22.49 -26.16
N THR A 495 -4.39 22.70 -27.22
CA THR A 495 -5.86 22.61 -27.18
C THR A 495 -6.37 21.17 -27.16
N TRP A 496 -7.37 20.92 -26.31
CA TRP A 496 -8.11 19.66 -26.23
C TRP A 496 -9.27 19.59 -27.25
N SER A 497 -9.61 18.38 -27.70
CA SER A 497 -10.78 18.10 -28.53
C SER A 497 -11.24 16.65 -28.38
N ALA A 498 -12.48 16.32 -28.73
CA ALA A 498 -12.93 14.94 -28.83
C ALA A 498 -12.30 14.25 -30.07
N LEU A 499 -11.79 13.02 -29.91
CA LEU A 499 -11.32 12.22 -31.05
C LEU A 499 -12.47 11.50 -31.75
N ALA A 500 -13.33 10.85 -30.95
CA ALA A 500 -14.51 10.12 -31.40
C ALA A 500 -15.46 9.90 -30.21
N SER A 501 -16.73 9.61 -30.53
CA SER A 501 -17.74 9.17 -29.57
C SER A 501 -17.82 7.65 -29.50
N LEU A 502 -17.51 7.09 -28.34
CA LEU A 502 -17.56 5.64 -28.07
C LEU A 502 -18.74 5.35 -27.15
N THR A 503 -19.73 4.61 -27.65
CA THR A 503 -21.01 4.41 -26.96
C THR A 503 -21.45 2.96 -26.89
N LEU A 504 -22.28 2.67 -25.89
CA LEU A 504 -23.05 1.44 -25.74
C LEU A 504 -24.26 1.43 -26.67
N GLY A 505 -24.94 0.28 -26.79
CA GLY A 505 -26.12 0.11 -27.65
C GLY A 505 -27.29 1.04 -27.28
N ASN A 506 -27.40 1.45 -26.02
CA ASN A 506 -28.37 2.42 -25.51
C ASN A 506 -27.92 3.89 -25.63
N GLY A 507 -26.79 4.17 -26.29
CA GLY A 507 -26.27 5.53 -26.48
C GLY A 507 -25.47 6.11 -25.32
N ALA A 508 -25.42 5.45 -24.16
CA ALA A 508 -24.57 5.88 -23.04
C ALA A 508 -23.08 5.79 -23.40
N VAL A 509 -22.24 6.64 -22.79
CA VAL A 509 -20.78 6.61 -22.98
C VAL A 509 -20.24 5.24 -22.56
N GLY A 510 -19.52 4.59 -23.46
CA GLY A 510 -18.87 3.32 -23.17
C GLY A 510 -17.52 3.55 -22.50
N ASP A 511 -17.15 2.66 -21.58
CA ASP A 511 -15.86 2.73 -20.93
C ASP A 511 -14.77 2.28 -21.92
N VAL A 512 -13.71 3.09 -22.05
CA VAL A 512 -12.43 2.64 -22.59
C VAL A 512 -11.59 2.13 -21.43
N TYR A 513 -10.83 1.05 -21.63
CA TYR A 513 -9.90 0.53 -20.63
C TYR A 513 -8.45 0.50 -21.13
N ALA A 514 -8.22 0.27 -22.42
CA ALA A 514 -6.87 0.18 -22.99
C ALA A 514 -6.78 0.80 -24.39
N MET A 515 -5.63 1.39 -24.70
CA MET A 515 -5.23 1.85 -26.04
C MET A 515 -3.80 1.35 -26.36
N ARG A 516 -3.54 1.06 -27.64
CA ARG A 516 -2.20 0.70 -28.18
C ARG A 516 -2.04 1.31 -29.57
N VAL A 517 -0.83 1.73 -29.92
CA VAL A 517 -0.52 2.38 -31.20
C VAL A 517 0.55 1.55 -31.92
N ASP A 518 0.14 0.79 -32.92
CA ASP A 518 1.07 0.16 -33.87
C ASP A 518 1.63 1.26 -34.76
N SER A 519 2.84 1.73 -34.44
CA SER A 519 3.44 2.88 -35.11
C SER A 519 3.98 2.49 -36.48
N ALA A 520 4.45 1.25 -36.63
CA ALA A 520 4.95 0.71 -37.90
C ALA A 520 3.86 0.58 -38.97
N ARG A 521 2.63 0.23 -38.57
CA ARG A 521 1.47 0.03 -39.46
C ARG A 521 0.51 1.24 -39.46
N GLY A 522 0.73 2.21 -38.58
CA GLY A 522 -0.07 3.42 -38.47
C GLY A 522 -1.50 3.15 -37.98
N VAL A 523 -1.66 2.32 -36.95
CA VAL A 523 -2.97 1.89 -36.42
C VAL A 523 -3.07 2.15 -34.92
N LEU A 524 -4.12 2.86 -34.49
CA LEU A 524 -4.53 2.94 -33.09
C LEU A 524 -5.59 1.86 -32.81
N TYR A 525 -5.34 1.01 -31.82
CA TYR A 525 -6.29 0.08 -31.24
C TYR A 525 -6.91 0.66 -29.95
N VAL A 526 -8.23 0.57 -29.81
CA VAL A 526 -8.98 1.01 -28.63
C VAL A 526 -9.86 -0.12 -28.13
N GLY A 527 -9.69 -0.52 -26.86
CA GLY A 527 -10.41 -1.61 -26.21
C GLY A 527 -11.23 -1.15 -25.01
N GLY A 528 -12.44 -1.69 -24.86
CA GLY A 528 -13.35 -1.33 -23.77
C GLY A 528 -14.66 -2.11 -23.73
N SER A 529 -15.73 -1.47 -23.29
CA SER A 529 -17.10 -2.03 -23.21
C SER A 529 -18.08 -1.53 -24.28
N PHE A 530 -17.65 -0.57 -25.10
CA PHE A 530 -18.47 0.09 -26.14
C PHE A 530 -18.83 -0.83 -27.32
N SER A 531 -19.95 -0.51 -27.99
CA SER A 531 -20.47 -1.25 -29.15
C SER A 531 -20.64 -0.37 -30.42
N SER A 532 -20.32 0.92 -30.33
CA SER A 532 -20.28 1.81 -31.49
C SER A 532 -19.19 2.87 -31.34
N VAL A 533 -18.57 3.24 -32.45
CA VAL A 533 -17.70 4.42 -32.56
C VAL A 533 -18.30 5.38 -33.58
N ARG A 534 -18.37 6.67 -33.27
CA ARG A 534 -18.81 7.72 -34.18
C ARG A 534 -17.77 8.82 -34.29
N ALA A 535 -17.41 9.18 -35.52
CA ALA A 535 -16.52 10.29 -35.83
C ALA A 535 -17.15 11.12 -36.95
N GLY A 536 -17.60 12.34 -36.62
CA GLY A 536 -18.42 13.15 -37.53
C GLY A 536 -19.74 12.46 -37.90
N SER A 537 -20.01 12.37 -39.21
CA SER A 537 -21.15 11.65 -39.79
C SER A 537 -20.98 10.12 -39.76
N THR A 538 -19.75 9.60 -39.73
CA THR A 538 -19.46 8.17 -39.82
C THR A 538 -19.74 7.46 -38.50
N ARG A 539 -20.59 6.43 -38.53
CA ARG A 539 -20.85 5.52 -37.40
C ARG A 539 -20.41 4.09 -37.75
N VAL A 540 -19.55 3.52 -36.92
CA VAL A 540 -19.06 2.14 -37.00
C VAL A 540 -19.70 1.34 -35.86
N ARG A 541 -20.18 0.12 -36.17
CA ARG A 541 -20.55 -0.88 -35.16
C ARG A 541 -19.32 -1.73 -34.82
N VAL A 542 -19.09 -1.95 -33.53
CA VAL A 542 -17.93 -2.68 -33.00
C VAL A 542 -18.37 -3.53 -31.82
N ASN A 543 -17.54 -4.47 -31.36
CA ASN A 543 -17.82 -5.22 -30.12
C ASN A 543 -16.59 -5.18 -29.22
N GLY A 544 -16.53 -4.21 -28.30
CA GLY A 544 -15.46 -4.05 -27.29
C GLY A 544 -14.08 -3.68 -27.82
N LEU A 545 -13.86 -3.67 -29.14
CA LEU A 545 -12.57 -3.38 -29.78
C LEU A 545 -12.77 -2.68 -31.13
N ALA A 546 -12.10 -1.54 -31.30
CA ALA A 546 -12.06 -0.75 -32.54
C ALA A 546 -10.62 -0.45 -32.95
N GLN A 547 -10.44 -0.12 -34.23
CA GLN A 547 -9.18 0.38 -34.77
C GLN A 547 -9.38 1.65 -35.59
N LEU A 548 -8.40 2.54 -35.57
CA LEU A 548 -8.32 3.77 -36.36
C LEU A 548 -7.04 3.72 -37.20
N ASN A 549 -7.18 3.78 -38.52
CA ASN A 549 -6.03 4.02 -39.40
C ASN A 549 -5.62 5.49 -39.28
N LEU A 550 -4.37 5.75 -38.88
CA LEU A 550 -3.89 7.10 -38.57
C LEU A 550 -3.67 7.97 -39.82
N LYS A 551 -3.42 7.35 -40.98
CA LYS A 551 -3.20 8.03 -42.26
C LYS A 551 -4.52 8.47 -42.91
N SER A 552 -5.47 7.55 -43.07
CA SER A 552 -6.80 7.84 -43.65
C SER A 552 -7.79 8.44 -42.63
N ARG A 553 -7.49 8.35 -41.34
CA ARG A 553 -8.36 8.74 -40.22
C ARG A 553 -9.70 8.00 -40.20
N THR A 554 -9.74 6.78 -40.77
CA THR A 554 -10.94 5.95 -40.83
C THR A 554 -11.00 4.95 -39.67
N TRP A 555 -12.14 4.95 -38.97
CA TRP A 555 -12.47 3.96 -37.95
C TRP A 555 -13.00 2.66 -38.58
N SER A 556 -12.67 1.51 -38.00
CA SER A 556 -13.22 0.21 -38.37
C SER A 556 -13.26 -0.76 -37.17
N SER A 557 -13.97 -1.88 -37.29
CA SER A 557 -13.95 -2.95 -36.29
C SER A 557 -12.72 -3.84 -36.47
N VAL A 558 -12.20 -4.40 -35.38
CA VAL A 558 -11.14 -5.42 -35.43
C VAL A 558 -11.77 -6.79 -35.70
N GLY A 559 -12.02 -7.09 -36.97
CA GLY A 559 -12.85 -8.21 -37.40
C GLY A 559 -14.26 -8.10 -36.78
N ARG A 560 -14.74 -9.19 -36.17
CA ARG A 560 -16.03 -9.22 -35.44
C ARG A 560 -15.94 -8.74 -33.98
N GLY A 561 -14.75 -8.37 -33.48
CA GLY A 561 -14.51 -8.04 -32.07
C GLY A 561 -14.66 -9.23 -31.11
N VAL A 562 -14.93 -8.93 -29.84
CA VAL A 562 -15.17 -9.90 -28.75
C VAL A 562 -16.66 -10.05 -28.43
N SER A 563 -17.10 -11.20 -27.91
CA SER A 563 -18.51 -11.40 -27.51
C SER A 563 -18.69 -12.17 -26.19
N GLY A 564 -19.90 -12.12 -25.64
CA GLY A 564 -20.30 -12.69 -24.35
C GLY A 564 -21.49 -11.91 -23.77
N GLY A 565 -21.94 -12.24 -22.56
CA GLY A 565 -23.10 -11.58 -21.95
C GLY A 565 -22.92 -10.08 -21.67
N ARG A 566 -21.69 -9.65 -21.31
CA ARG A 566 -21.27 -8.24 -21.18
C ARG A 566 -19.78 -8.11 -21.54
N PRO A 567 -19.43 -8.10 -22.84
CA PRO A 567 -18.05 -8.19 -23.30
C PRO A 567 -17.26 -6.94 -22.91
N LEU A 568 -16.01 -7.14 -22.54
CA LEU A 568 -15.10 -6.13 -22.01
C LEU A 568 -13.67 -6.51 -22.41
N VAL A 569 -13.00 -5.65 -23.17
CA VAL A 569 -11.54 -5.66 -23.29
C VAL A 569 -10.99 -4.77 -22.19
N ARG A 570 -10.28 -5.36 -21.23
CA ARG A 570 -9.72 -4.67 -20.05
C ARG A 570 -8.25 -4.30 -20.25
N ALA A 571 -7.47 -5.15 -20.91
CA ALA A 571 -6.05 -4.94 -21.16
C ALA A 571 -5.67 -5.38 -22.58
N MET A 572 -4.60 -4.77 -23.10
CA MET A 572 -4.03 -5.13 -24.40
C MET A 572 -2.50 -5.12 -24.34
N ALA A 573 -1.87 -6.03 -25.08
CA ALA A 573 -0.44 -6.04 -25.35
C ALA A 573 -0.24 -6.15 -26.86
N LEU A 574 0.73 -5.40 -27.40
CA LEU A 574 1.05 -5.37 -28.81
C LEU A 574 2.53 -5.72 -28.97
N ASP A 575 2.82 -6.69 -29.81
CA ASP A 575 4.16 -6.88 -30.35
C ASP A 575 4.27 -6.03 -31.62
N GLU A 576 4.99 -4.89 -31.54
CA GLU A 576 5.19 -3.98 -32.67
C GLU A 576 5.82 -4.69 -33.89
N ALA A 577 6.72 -5.66 -33.65
CA ALA A 577 7.47 -6.33 -34.71
C ALA A 577 6.52 -7.15 -35.60
N SER A 578 5.74 -8.07 -35.03
CA SER A 578 4.77 -8.87 -35.81
C SER A 578 3.41 -8.20 -36.02
N GLY A 579 3.08 -7.15 -35.25
CA GLY A 579 1.75 -6.54 -35.20
C GLY A 579 0.71 -7.40 -34.47
N GLN A 580 1.13 -8.44 -33.74
CA GLN A 580 0.22 -9.30 -32.98
C GLN A 580 -0.32 -8.55 -31.75
N LEU A 581 -1.63 -8.34 -31.74
CA LEU A 581 -2.37 -7.72 -30.64
C LEU A 581 -3.01 -8.81 -29.78
N VAL A 582 -2.60 -8.91 -28.52
CA VAL A 582 -3.28 -9.72 -27.51
C VAL A 582 -4.28 -8.85 -26.77
N VAL A 583 -5.51 -9.33 -26.61
CA VAL A 583 -6.55 -8.70 -25.80
C VAL A 583 -6.94 -9.60 -24.64
N ALA A 584 -7.15 -9.01 -23.47
CA ALA A 584 -7.59 -9.70 -22.26
C ALA A 584 -8.72 -8.95 -21.56
N GLY A 585 -9.59 -9.67 -20.85
CA GLY A 585 -10.71 -9.09 -20.11
C GLY A 585 -11.81 -10.10 -19.79
N ARG A 586 -13.06 -9.70 -20.02
CA ARG A 586 -14.26 -10.53 -19.78
C ARG A 586 -15.06 -10.68 -21.08
N PHE A 587 -14.82 -11.80 -21.76
CA PHE A 587 -15.54 -12.24 -22.96
C PHE A 587 -15.44 -13.77 -23.05
N SER A 588 -16.30 -14.40 -23.85
CA SER A 588 -16.30 -15.86 -24.09
C SER A 588 -15.71 -16.24 -25.45
N SER A 589 -15.76 -15.33 -26.43
CA SER A 589 -15.24 -15.58 -27.78
C SER A 589 -14.65 -14.31 -28.40
N ALA A 590 -13.77 -14.50 -29.40
CA ALA A 590 -13.21 -13.44 -30.22
C ALA A 590 -13.23 -13.86 -31.69
N GLY A 591 -13.71 -12.99 -32.58
CA GLY A 591 -13.90 -13.34 -33.99
C GLY A 591 -14.90 -14.47 -34.26
N GLY A 592 -15.71 -14.85 -33.27
CA GLY A 592 -16.58 -16.03 -33.30
C GLY A 592 -15.91 -17.35 -32.86
N LYS A 593 -14.62 -17.32 -32.49
CA LYS A 593 -13.89 -18.49 -31.97
C LYS A 593 -13.91 -18.49 -30.44
N SER A 594 -14.24 -19.63 -29.83
CA SER A 594 -14.23 -19.78 -28.36
C SER A 594 -12.82 -19.50 -27.82
N SER A 595 -12.69 -18.45 -27.02
CA SER A 595 -11.42 -17.99 -26.47
C SER A 595 -11.76 -17.09 -25.27
N PRO A 596 -12.27 -17.67 -24.16
CA PRO A 596 -12.65 -16.89 -22.99
C PRO A 596 -11.46 -16.17 -22.37
N SER A 597 -11.73 -14.99 -21.81
CA SER A 597 -10.79 -14.14 -21.06
C SER A 597 -9.62 -13.53 -21.86
N VAL A 598 -9.16 -14.18 -22.94
CA VAL A 598 -7.97 -13.80 -23.71
C VAL A 598 -8.05 -14.27 -25.16
N ALA A 599 -7.58 -13.45 -26.10
CA ALA A 599 -7.51 -13.79 -27.52
C ALA A 599 -6.38 -13.03 -28.22
N LEU A 600 -5.95 -13.52 -29.39
CA LEU A 600 -4.89 -12.92 -30.19
C LEU A 600 -5.42 -12.52 -31.58
N TRP A 601 -5.08 -11.31 -32.02
CA TRP A 601 -5.37 -10.79 -33.34
C TRP A 601 -4.06 -10.60 -34.13
N ALA A 602 -4.01 -11.12 -35.35
CA ALA A 602 -2.94 -10.88 -36.30
C ALA A 602 -3.49 -10.10 -37.51
N PRO A 603 -2.86 -9.00 -37.97
CA PRO A 603 -3.39 -8.16 -39.05
C PRO A 603 -3.71 -8.93 -40.34
N ALA A 604 -2.86 -9.90 -40.72
CA ALA A 604 -3.06 -10.74 -41.89
C ALA A 604 -3.84 -12.06 -41.61
N GLY A 605 -3.78 -12.58 -40.39
CA GLY A 605 -4.36 -13.89 -40.01
C GLY A 605 -5.73 -13.82 -39.30
N GLY A 606 -6.17 -12.62 -38.94
CA GLY A 606 -7.39 -12.38 -38.16
C GLY A 606 -7.31 -12.88 -36.72
N TRP A 607 -8.45 -13.28 -36.17
CA TRP A 607 -8.56 -13.77 -34.79
C TRP A 607 -8.05 -15.21 -34.65
N ARG A 608 -7.10 -15.43 -33.74
CA ARG A 608 -6.64 -16.73 -33.24
C ARG A 608 -7.11 -16.92 -31.80
N ALA A 609 -7.86 -18.00 -31.57
CA ALA A 609 -8.10 -18.48 -30.21
C ALA A 609 -6.78 -19.02 -29.65
N ILE A 610 -6.43 -18.61 -28.43
CA ILE A 610 -5.24 -19.09 -27.70
C ILE A 610 -5.66 -19.77 -26.40
N ASN A 611 -6.87 -20.32 -26.35
CA ASN A 611 -7.29 -21.17 -25.24
C ASN A 611 -7.13 -22.65 -25.60
N ALA A 612 -6.48 -23.41 -24.72
CA ALA A 612 -6.30 -24.84 -24.89
C ALA A 612 -7.62 -25.59 -24.64
N SER A 613 -7.85 -26.68 -25.36
CA SER A 613 -8.87 -27.67 -25.01
C SER A 613 -8.35 -28.60 -23.90
N GLY A 614 -9.26 -29.13 -23.08
CA GLY A 614 -8.92 -30.12 -22.04
C GLY A 614 -8.31 -29.52 -20.76
N PRO A 615 -7.40 -30.23 -20.07
CA PRO A 615 -7.01 -29.94 -18.68
C PRO A 615 -6.18 -28.65 -18.49
N SER A 616 -5.72 -28.02 -19.57
CA SER A 616 -4.99 -26.75 -19.55
C SER A 616 -5.84 -25.55 -20.00
N GLN A 617 -7.17 -25.66 -20.02
CA GLN A 617 -8.06 -24.57 -20.41
C GLN A 617 -7.95 -23.39 -19.43
N LEU A 618 -7.79 -22.16 -19.94
CA LEU A 618 -7.86 -20.93 -19.17
C LEU A 618 -9.31 -20.50 -18.94
N GLN A 619 -9.62 -20.08 -17.71
CA GLN A 619 -10.90 -19.49 -17.29
C GLN A 619 -10.67 -18.32 -16.32
N GLY A 620 -11.60 -17.37 -16.23
CA GLY A 620 -11.56 -16.25 -15.29
C GLY A 620 -11.79 -14.88 -15.94
N GLU A 621 -11.36 -13.80 -15.28
CA GLU A 621 -11.30 -12.45 -15.87
C GLU A 621 -9.84 -11.98 -15.91
N GLY A 622 -9.36 -11.61 -17.11
CA GLY A 622 -8.02 -11.07 -17.31
C GLY A 622 -7.91 -9.63 -16.83
N GLN A 623 -6.94 -9.34 -15.96
CA GLN A 623 -6.66 -8.00 -15.44
C GLN A 623 -5.59 -7.25 -16.24
N ALA A 624 -4.42 -7.88 -16.45
CA ALA A 624 -3.37 -7.38 -17.32
C ALA A 624 -2.86 -8.50 -18.24
N VAL A 625 -2.17 -8.11 -19.32
CA VAL A 625 -1.64 -9.05 -20.32
C VAL A 625 -0.34 -8.51 -20.91
N ALA A 626 0.57 -9.40 -21.24
CA ALA A 626 1.86 -9.13 -21.87
C ALA A 626 2.17 -10.20 -22.94
N ILE A 627 2.87 -9.83 -24.01
CA ILE A 627 3.36 -10.75 -25.05
C ILE A 627 4.88 -10.60 -25.16
N SER A 628 5.61 -11.71 -25.09
CA SER A 628 7.07 -11.74 -25.26
C SER A 628 7.47 -11.77 -26.75
N PRO A 629 8.72 -11.42 -27.09
CA PRO A 629 9.23 -11.54 -28.47
C PRO A 629 9.15 -12.96 -29.05
N THR A 630 9.07 -13.99 -28.21
CA THR A 630 8.86 -15.40 -28.62
C THR A 630 7.39 -15.74 -28.91
N GLY A 631 6.47 -14.78 -28.80
CA GLY A 631 5.03 -14.98 -28.96
C GLY A 631 4.32 -15.62 -27.76
N ALA A 632 5.02 -15.86 -26.65
CA ALA A 632 4.41 -16.37 -25.43
C ALA A 632 3.58 -15.28 -24.73
N VAL A 633 2.36 -15.64 -24.32
CA VAL A 633 1.41 -14.68 -23.73
C VAL A 633 1.31 -14.93 -22.23
N SER A 634 1.48 -13.88 -21.43
CA SER A 634 1.31 -13.92 -19.98
C SER A 634 0.10 -13.07 -19.58
N ILE A 635 -0.77 -13.59 -18.73
CA ILE A 635 -2.03 -12.95 -18.29
C ILE A 635 -2.18 -13.05 -16.78
N SER A 636 -2.60 -11.96 -16.14
CA SER A 636 -2.93 -11.91 -14.71
C SER A 636 -4.43 -11.84 -14.46
N GLY A 637 -4.86 -12.20 -13.26
CA GLY A 637 -6.25 -12.05 -12.82
C GLY A 637 -6.63 -13.09 -11.76
N HIS A 638 -7.92 -13.22 -11.48
CA HIS A 638 -8.45 -14.37 -10.75
C HIS A 638 -8.76 -15.46 -11.76
N LEU A 639 -7.76 -16.28 -12.05
CA LEU A 639 -7.75 -17.23 -13.16
C LEU A 639 -7.83 -18.68 -12.67
N LYS A 640 -8.21 -19.57 -13.57
CA LYS A 640 -7.98 -21.01 -13.45
C LYS A 640 -7.32 -21.55 -14.71
N VAL A 641 -6.38 -22.48 -14.55
CA VAL A 641 -5.80 -23.30 -15.61
C VAL A 641 -6.25 -24.73 -15.32
N GLY A 642 -7.22 -25.22 -16.09
CA GLY A 642 -8.00 -26.40 -15.72
C GLY A 642 -8.74 -26.20 -14.39
N SER A 643 -8.50 -27.09 -13.44
CA SER A 643 -9.03 -26.99 -12.07
C SER A 643 -8.18 -26.12 -11.13
N LEU A 644 -6.95 -25.77 -11.53
CA LEU A 644 -5.97 -25.13 -10.65
C LEU A 644 -6.11 -23.60 -10.67
N SER A 645 -6.17 -22.96 -9.50
CA SER A 645 -6.28 -21.49 -9.36
C SER A 645 -4.95 -20.76 -9.61
N ALA A 646 -4.94 -19.77 -10.50
CA ALA A 646 -3.77 -18.97 -10.86
C ALA A 646 -4.01 -17.47 -10.63
N LEU A 647 -2.95 -16.74 -10.29
CA LEU A 647 -2.89 -15.28 -10.28
C LEU A 647 -2.18 -14.73 -11.52
N VAL A 648 -1.23 -15.51 -12.08
CA VAL A 648 -0.64 -15.28 -13.40
C VAL A 648 -0.51 -16.63 -14.12
N ALA A 649 -0.93 -16.69 -15.37
CA ALA A 649 -0.79 -17.84 -16.26
C ALA A 649 -0.01 -17.46 -17.52
N ARG A 650 0.69 -18.43 -18.12
CA ARG A 650 1.43 -18.26 -19.37
C ARG A 650 1.02 -19.30 -20.41
N TRP A 651 0.79 -18.84 -21.63
CA TRP A 651 0.55 -19.66 -22.81
C TRP A 651 1.86 -19.90 -23.56
N ASN A 652 2.11 -21.16 -23.91
CA ASN A 652 3.20 -21.57 -24.77
C ASN A 652 2.70 -21.67 -26.23
N PRO A 653 3.30 -20.95 -27.20
CA PRO A 653 2.84 -20.95 -28.59
C PRO A 653 3.13 -22.24 -29.34
N GLN A 654 4.17 -22.99 -28.97
CA GLN A 654 4.55 -24.26 -29.60
C GLN A 654 3.61 -25.40 -29.19
N SER A 655 3.27 -25.51 -27.90
CA SER A 655 2.39 -26.55 -27.36
C SER A 655 0.91 -26.16 -27.28
N ASN A 656 0.57 -24.90 -27.61
CA ASN A 656 -0.76 -24.30 -27.48
C ASN A 656 -1.42 -24.58 -26.11
N SER A 657 -0.64 -24.50 -25.02
CA SER A 657 -1.10 -24.86 -23.68
C SER A 657 -0.81 -23.77 -22.65
N TRP A 658 -1.72 -23.61 -21.68
CA TRP A 658 -1.51 -22.75 -20.53
C TRP A 658 -0.86 -23.51 -19.37
N ARG A 659 0.05 -22.84 -18.67
CA ARG A 659 0.56 -23.23 -17.36
C ARG A 659 0.37 -22.09 -16.35
N GLN A 660 0.28 -22.46 -15.09
CA GLN A 660 0.36 -21.48 -14.01
C GLN A 660 1.82 -21.01 -13.86
N ILE A 661 2.03 -19.71 -13.62
CA ILE A 661 3.35 -19.18 -13.24
C ILE A 661 3.30 -18.37 -11.94
N ALA A 662 2.10 -18.01 -11.44
CA ALA A 662 1.91 -17.52 -10.09
C ALA A 662 0.54 -17.94 -9.52
N THR A 663 0.47 -18.13 -8.20
CA THR A 663 -0.77 -18.43 -7.46
C THR A 663 -0.78 -17.66 -6.13
N THR A 664 -1.82 -17.83 -5.29
CA THR A 664 -1.88 -17.28 -3.92
C THR A 664 -0.85 -17.89 -2.95
N THR A 665 0.03 -18.78 -3.42
CA THR A 665 1.24 -19.20 -2.67
C THR A 665 2.49 -18.41 -3.04
N THR A 666 2.51 -17.71 -4.19
CA THR A 666 3.67 -16.95 -4.68
C THR A 666 3.42 -15.45 -4.69
N LEU A 667 2.18 -15.01 -4.91
CA LEU A 667 1.77 -13.60 -4.91
C LEU A 667 0.55 -13.40 -3.99
N GLU A 668 0.47 -12.23 -3.36
CA GLU A 668 -0.63 -11.88 -2.46
C GLU A 668 -1.95 -11.61 -3.20
N GLY A 669 -1.86 -10.99 -4.38
CA GLY A 669 -2.98 -10.66 -5.25
C GLY A 669 -2.61 -10.72 -6.73
N ALA A 670 -3.61 -10.65 -7.60
CA ALA A 670 -3.40 -10.61 -9.05
C ALA A 670 -2.66 -9.32 -9.45
N PRO A 671 -1.54 -9.41 -10.20
CA PRO A 671 -0.86 -8.22 -10.72
C PRO A 671 -1.79 -7.35 -11.58
N ARG A 672 -1.82 -6.06 -11.29
CA ARG A 672 -2.54 -5.05 -12.10
C ARG A 672 -1.76 -4.64 -13.35
N VAL A 673 -0.46 -4.92 -13.35
CA VAL A 673 0.47 -4.60 -14.42
C VAL A 673 1.24 -5.86 -14.78
N LEU A 674 1.32 -6.15 -16.07
CA LEU A 674 2.29 -7.07 -16.66
C LEU A 674 2.99 -6.31 -17.80
N SER A 675 4.30 -6.42 -17.88
CA SER A 675 5.13 -5.85 -18.95
C SER A 675 6.28 -6.80 -19.28
N ILE A 676 6.91 -6.64 -20.45
CA ILE A 676 8.13 -7.35 -20.81
C ILE A 676 9.29 -6.36 -20.80
N SER A 677 10.43 -6.72 -20.20
CA SER A 677 11.66 -5.91 -20.24
C SER A 677 12.28 -5.92 -21.62
N SER A 678 13.20 -4.99 -21.91
CA SER A 678 14.02 -5.04 -23.13
C SER A 678 14.90 -6.29 -23.24
N ARG A 679 15.12 -7.01 -22.13
CA ARG A 679 15.77 -8.33 -22.06
C ARG A 679 14.81 -9.52 -22.24
N GLY A 680 13.50 -9.28 -22.38
CA GLY A 680 12.49 -10.33 -22.54
C GLY A 680 11.92 -10.89 -21.24
N GLU A 681 12.30 -10.36 -20.07
CA GLU A 681 11.82 -10.83 -18.76
C GLU A 681 10.37 -10.38 -18.51
N LEU A 682 9.54 -11.23 -17.90
CA LEU A 682 8.21 -10.82 -17.47
C LEU A 682 8.30 -10.03 -16.16
N ILE A 683 7.86 -8.79 -16.20
CA ILE A 683 7.73 -7.90 -15.05
C ILE A 683 6.26 -7.89 -14.60
N ALA A 684 6.03 -8.02 -13.30
CA ALA A 684 4.72 -7.91 -12.70
C ALA A 684 4.68 -6.79 -11.65
N GLY A 685 3.64 -5.95 -11.75
CA GLY A 685 3.31 -4.93 -10.75
C GLY A 685 2.07 -5.37 -9.97
N ALA A 686 2.24 -5.59 -8.67
CA ALA A 686 1.21 -6.02 -7.74
C ALA A 686 0.97 -4.96 -6.64
N GLY A 687 -0.13 -5.12 -5.92
CA GLY A 687 -0.28 -4.53 -4.59
C GLY A 687 0.11 -5.56 -3.55
N VAL A 688 0.90 -5.13 -2.56
CA VAL A 688 1.45 -6.04 -1.55
C VAL A 688 1.31 -5.38 -0.18
N GLY A 689 0.91 -6.18 0.80
CA GLY A 689 1.03 -5.85 2.19
C GLY A 689 2.49 -5.83 2.63
N TRP A 690 2.67 -5.81 3.95
CA TRP A 690 3.91 -5.43 4.63
C TRP A 690 5.19 -6.24 4.35
N TYR A 691 5.11 -7.35 3.62
CA TYR A 691 6.16 -8.38 3.57
C TYR A 691 6.47 -8.90 2.15
N GLY A 692 6.27 -8.10 1.10
CA GLY A 692 6.69 -8.51 -0.25
C GLY A 692 6.94 -7.35 -1.21
N ALA A 693 7.65 -7.67 -2.30
CA ALA A 693 8.02 -6.69 -3.32
C ALA A 693 6.84 -6.39 -4.26
N PRO A 694 6.40 -5.12 -4.42
CA PRO A 694 5.29 -4.76 -5.31
C PRO A 694 5.68 -4.74 -6.79
N LEU A 695 6.98 -4.65 -7.07
CA LEU A 695 7.56 -4.74 -8.39
C LEU A 695 8.54 -5.91 -8.41
N ILE A 696 8.25 -6.90 -9.25
CA ILE A 696 8.95 -8.17 -9.33
C ILE A 696 9.19 -8.56 -10.79
N LYS A 697 10.24 -9.35 -11.03
CA LYS A 697 10.50 -10.01 -12.30
C LYS A 697 10.47 -11.53 -12.14
N GLU A 698 10.09 -12.23 -13.19
CA GLU A 698 10.23 -13.68 -13.26
C GLU A 698 11.72 -14.06 -13.23
N SER A 699 12.10 -15.00 -12.36
CA SER A 699 13.51 -15.41 -12.20
C SER A 699 13.62 -16.90 -11.96
N ALA A 700 14.39 -17.56 -12.82
CA ALA A 700 14.73 -18.99 -12.69
C ALA A 700 15.69 -19.29 -11.53
N LEU A 701 16.38 -18.27 -11.00
CA LEU A 701 17.29 -18.40 -9.86
C LEU A 701 16.53 -18.36 -8.52
N SER A 702 15.32 -17.80 -8.51
CA SER A 702 14.47 -17.72 -7.32
C SER A 702 13.72 -19.04 -7.06
N GLY A 703 13.72 -19.50 -5.80
CA GLY A 703 13.04 -20.74 -5.39
C GLY A 703 11.50 -20.75 -5.55
N TYR A 704 10.91 -19.62 -5.93
CA TYR A 704 9.46 -19.45 -6.17
C TYR A 704 9.12 -18.89 -7.56
N GLY A 705 10.10 -18.75 -8.45
CA GLY A 705 9.93 -18.25 -9.83
C GLY A 705 9.81 -16.73 -9.99
N TRP A 706 9.85 -15.96 -8.91
CA TRP A 706 9.77 -14.51 -8.89
C TRP A 706 10.79 -13.90 -7.93
N GLU A 707 11.41 -12.80 -8.32
CA GLU A 707 12.31 -12.00 -7.47
C GLU A 707 12.00 -10.50 -7.53
N ARG A 708 12.50 -9.78 -6.53
CA ARG A 708 12.37 -8.32 -6.41
C ARG A 708 13.14 -7.63 -7.53
N LEU A 709 12.50 -6.65 -8.18
CA LEU A 709 13.13 -5.89 -9.24
C LEU A 709 14.07 -4.81 -8.66
N GLY A 710 15.38 -5.06 -8.78
CA GLY A 710 16.44 -4.15 -8.34
C GLY A 710 16.36 -3.74 -6.87
N SER A 711 16.69 -2.48 -6.59
CA SER A 711 16.54 -1.85 -5.27
C SER A 711 15.09 -1.68 -4.81
N GLY A 712 14.11 -2.05 -5.65
CA GLY A 712 12.67 -2.05 -5.37
C GLY A 712 12.08 -0.68 -5.03
N VAL A 713 10.78 -0.67 -4.70
CA VAL A 713 10.06 0.55 -4.27
C VAL A 713 9.34 0.33 -2.94
N SER A 714 9.17 1.40 -2.18
CA SER A 714 8.57 1.40 -0.83
C SER A 714 7.86 2.72 -0.51
N ILE A 715 6.96 2.70 0.47
CA ILE A 715 6.59 3.88 1.27
C ILE A 715 7.06 3.65 2.70
N PRO A 716 7.84 4.58 3.30
CA PRO A 716 7.98 4.64 4.74
C PRO A 716 6.59 4.75 5.36
N ARG A 717 6.14 3.68 6.00
CA ARG A 717 4.84 3.64 6.69
C ARG A 717 3.60 3.65 5.77
N LYS A 718 3.61 3.07 4.55
CA LYS A 718 2.36 2.60 3.85
C LYS A 718 2.54 1.32 3.01
N ALA A 719 1.44 0.57 2.82
CA ALA A 719 1.39 -0.54 1.85
C ALA A 719 1.69 -0.01 0.44
N THR A 720 2.55 -0.72 -0.28
CA THR A 720 3.12 -0.24 -1.54
C THR A 720 2.49 -1.02 -2.71
N TRP A 721 2.10 -0.33 -3.79
CA TRP A 721 1.51 -1.00 -4.95
C TRP A 721 1.88 -0.31 -6.26
N ILE A 722 2.00 -1.10 -7.32
CA ILE A 722 2.17 -0.60 -8.69
C ILE A 722 0.80 -0.44 -9.34
N SER A 723 0.48 0.77 -9.80
CA SER A 723 -0.77 1.08 -10.51
C SER A 723 -0.60 1.04 -12.04
N ALA A 724 0.58 1.41 -12.53
CA ALA A 724 0.90 1.43 -13.96
C ALA A 724 2.40 1.16 -14.19
N ALA A 725 2.74 0.53 -15.31
CA ALA A 725 4.09 0.59 -15.87
C ALA A 725 4.02 0.56 -17.40
N VAL A 726 5.02 1.15 -18.06
CA VAL A 726 5.10 1.22 -19.52
C VAL A 726 6.58 1.20 -19.96
N PRO A 727 6.97 0.39 -20.96
CA PRO A 727 8.32 0.42 -21.52
C PRO A 727 8.56 1.76 -22.26
N THR A 728 9.79 2.23 -22.28
CA THR A 728 10.22 3.42 -23.03
C THR A 728 10.91 3.01 -24.34
N VAL A 729 11.04 3.94 -25.28
CA VAL A 729 11.81 3.71 -26.52
C VAL A 729 13.29 3.42 -26.29
N ASN A 730 13.84 3.82 -25.14
CA ASN A 730 15.23 3.60 -24.78
C ASN A 730 15.47 2.21 -24.15
N GLY A 731 14.44 1.36 -24.06
CA GLY A 731 14.53 0.04 -23.42
C GLY A 731 14.43 0.06 -21.89
N GLU A 732 14.28 1.23 -21.29
CA GLU A 732 13.95 1.43 -19.87
C GLU A 732 12.44 1.19 -19.63
N MET A 733 12.00 1.20 -18.38
CA MET A 733 10.58 1.11 -18.03
C MET A 733 10.19 2.18 -17.00
N LEU A 734 9.15 2.96 -17.31
CA LEU A 734 8.51 3.84 -16.34
C LEU A 734 7.58 3.02 -15.46
N VAL A 735 7.69 3.18 -14.14
CA VAL A 735 6.89 2.50 -13.13
C VAL A 735 6.20 3.57 -12.28
N GLY A 736 4.88 3.45 -12.13
CA GLY A 736 4.05 4.35 -11.34
C GLY A 736 3.22 3.60 -10.32
N GLY A 737 3.05 4.18 -9.13
CA GLY A 737 2.34 3.53 -8.06
C GLY A 737 2.30 4.32 -6.76
N SER A 738 1.78 3.68 -5.72
CA SER A 738 1.87 4.16 -4.35
C SER A 738 3.22 3.74 -3.80
N PHE A 739 4.25 4.56 -4.05
CA PHE A 739 5.57 4.50 -3.44
C PHE A 739 6.15 5.91 -3.23
N THR A 740 7.13 6.07 -2.35
CA THR A 740 7.84 7.36 -2.12
C THR A 740 9.36 7.20 -2.10
N GLN A 741 9.85 5.96 -2.21
CA GLN A 741 11.26 5.61 -2.24
C GLN A 741 11.53 4.53 -3.29
N VAL A 742 12.78 4.55 -3.76
CA VAL A 742 13.45 3.58 -4.63
C VAL A 742 14.73 3.18 -3.93
N GLY A 743 14.79 1.96 -3.38
CA GLY A 743 15.81 1.63 -2.38
C GLY A 743 15.79 2.64 -1.21
N SER A 744 16.91 3.33 -0.98
CA SER A 744 17.04 4.45 -0.03
C SER A 744 16.76 5.84 -0.65
N THR A 745 16.66 5.96 -1.97
CA THR A 745 16.52 7.23 -2.68
C THR A 745 15.06 7.69 -2.71
N PRO A 746 14.74 8.96 -2.36
CA PRO A 746 13.39 9.51 -2.54
C PRO A 746 12.94 9.45 -4.00
N ALA A 747 11.75 8.90 -4.24
CA ALA A 747 11.13 8.77 -5.56
C ALA A 747 9.61 8.78 -5.39
N LEU A 748 8.98 9.96 -5.53
CA LEU A 748 7.55 10.12 -5.25
C LEU A 748 6.71 9.52 -6.38
N ARG A 749 6.19 8.31 -6.16
CA ARG A 749 5.13 7.64 -6.94
C ARG A 749 5.41 7.36 -8.41
N ILE A 750 6.56 7.76 -8.92
CA ILE A 750 7.09 7.40 -10.24
C ILE A 750 8.60 7.18 -10.17
N ALA A 751 9.05 6.17 -10.90
CA ALA A 751 10.44 5.77 -11.02
C ALA A 751 10.69 5.23 -12.44
N ARG A 752 11.96 5.17 -12.82
CA ARG A 752 12.44 4.62 -14.07
C ARG A 752 13.38 3.46 -13.76
N TRP A 753 13.06 2.28 -14.26
CA TRP A 753 13.92 1.10 -14.20
C TRP A 753 14.75 0.99 -15.47
N ASP A 754 16.06 0.84 -15.32
CA ASP A 754 16.96 0.39 -16.36
C ASP A 754 17.18 -1.13 -16.22
N PRO A 755 16.70 -1.96 -17.17
CA PRO A 755 17.02 -3.38 -17.21
C PRO A 755 18.52 -3.64 -17.39
N GLY A 756 19.27 -2.73 -18.03
CA GLY A 756 20.70 -2.81 -18.26
C GLY A 756 21.50 -2.89 -16.96
N ALA A 757 21.40 -1.84 -16.14
CA ALA A 757 22.06 -1.74 -14.84
C ALA A 757 21.30 -2.43 -13.68
N GLU A 758 20.08 -2.91 -13.93
CA GLU A 758 19.10 -3.37 -12.91
C GLU A 758 18.75 -2.32 -11.82
N THR A 759 18.98 -1.04 -12.11
CA THR A 759 18.74 0.06 -11.17
C THR A 759 17.38 0.74 -11.40
N LEU A 760 16.77 1.19 -10.32
CA LEU A 760 15.64 2.10 -10.33
C LEU A 760 16.14 3.51 -10.00
N SER A 761 15.58 4.53 -10.64
CA SER A 761 15.90 5.95 -10.44
C SER A 761 14.62 6.82 -10.34
N PRO A 762 14.63 7.94 -9.59
CA PRO A 762 13.50 8.87 -9.56
C PRO A 762 13.32 9.60 -10.90
N VAL A 763 12.10 10.09 -11.17
CA VAL A 763 11.78 10.93 -12.33
C VAL A 763 11.38 12.33 -11.86
N GLY A 764 12.38 13.20 -11.75
CA GLY A 764 12.24 14.53 -11.14
C GLY A 764 11.79 14.49 -9.69
N SER A 765 10.97 15.47 -9.31
CA SER A 765 10.27 15.52 -8.00
C SER A 765 9.23 14.42 -7.82
N GLY A 766 8.84 13.74 -8.91
CA GLY A 766 7.79 12.71 -8.93
C GLY A 766 6.36 13.27 -9.01
N LEU A 767 5.38 12.47 -8.57
CA LEU A 767 3.95 12.74 -8.75
C LEU A 767 3.20 13.01 -7.44
N ALA A 768 2.32 14.00 -7.46
CA ALA A 768 1.48 14.42 -6.33
C ALA A 768 0.44 13.37 -5.86
N SER A 769 0.09 12.40 -6.71
CA SER A 769 -0.77 11.25 -6.40
C SER A 769 -0.37 10.08 -7.30
N GLU A 770 -0.74 8.84 -6.94
CA GLU A 770 -0.41 7.67 -7.74
C GLU A 770 -1.08 7.76 -9.14
N PRO A 771 -0.39 7.35 -10.22
CA PRO A 771 -0.94 7.48 -11.56
C PRO A 771 -2.05 6.46 -11.82
N ASP A 772 -3.21 6.95 -12.25
CA ASP A 772 -4.32 6.17 -12.82
C ASP A 772 -3.90 5.55 -14.18
N ALA A 773 -3.02 6.24 -14.93
CA ALA A 773 -2.40 5.74 -16.17
C ALA A 773 -1.03 6.40 -16.42
N LEU A 774 -0.16 5.66 -17.12
CA LEU A 774 1.10 6.17 -17.69
C LEU A 774 1.12 5.97 -19.20
N ALA A 775 1.89 6.80 -19.90
CA ALA A 775 2.32 6.56 -21.28
C ALA A 775 3.77 7.01 -21.47
N SER A 776 4.50 6.32 -22.35
CA SER A 776 5.76 6.76 -22.92
C SER A 776 5.52 7.19 -24.37
N SER A 777 6.40 8.02 -24.93
CA SER A 777 6.31 8.45 -26.33
C SER A 777 7.44 7.90 -27.21
N PRO A 778 7.24 7.89 -28.54
CA PRO A 778 8.31 7.78 -29.52
C PRO A 778 9.42 8.82 -29.36
N HIS A 779 9.10 9.98 -28.77
CA HIS A 779 9.98 11.13 -28.55
C HIS A 779 10.65 11.12 -27.16
N ALA A 780 10.73 9.95 -26.50
CA ALA A 780 11.27 9.74 -25.15
C ALA A 780 10.59 10.50 -23.98
N LEU A 781 9.48 11.22 -24.23
CA LEU A 781 8.63 11.83 -23.22
C LEU A 781 7.90 10.80 -22.33
N ALA A 782 7.64 11.19 -21.09
CA ALA A 782 6.79 10.46 -20.14
C ALA A 782 5.51 11.24 -19.84
N TYR A 783 4.37 10.56 -19.74
CA TYR A 783 3.07 11.13 -19.35
C TYR A 783 2.47 10.39 -18.16
N ALA A 784 1.84 11.15 -17.27
CA ALA A 784 1.10 10.63 -16.12
C ALA A 784 -0.29 11.27 -16.00
N ALA A 785 -1.32 10.42 -15.86
CA ALA A 785 -2.64 10.84 -15.42
C ALA A 785 -2.76 10.55 -13.93
N THR A 786 -2.95 11.56 -13.09
CA THR A 786 -3.11 11.41 -11.64
C THR A 786 -4.43 12.02 -11.18
N ARG A 787 -4.90 11.62 -10.00
CA ARG A 787 -6.13 12.15 -9.40
C ARG A 787 -5.83 12.74 -8.04
N LEU A 788 -6.00 14.05 -7.93
CA LEU A 788 -5.87 14.76 -6.66
C LEU A 788 -7.21 14.77 -5.96
N ARG A 789 -7.21 14.48 -4.66
CA ARG A 789 -8.38 14.66 -3.79
C ARG A 789 -8.51 16.15 -3.48
N GLY A 790 -9.72 16.68 -3.52
CA GLY A 790 -10.00 18.05 -3.06
C GLY A 790 -9.92 18.13 -1.53
N ALA A 791 -9.89 19.35 -0.99
CA ALA A 791 -10.12 19.55 0.43
C ALA A 791 -11.56 19.10 0.83
N PRO A 792 -11.87 18.91 2.12
CA PRO A 792 -13.24 18.65 2.55
C PRO A 792 -14.22 19.71 2.05
N GLY A 793 -15.21 19.31 1.24
CA GLY A 793 -16.15 20.20 0.57
C GLY A 793 -15.81 20.53 -0.89
N GLU A 794 -14.60 20.24 -1.36
CA GLU A 794 -14.17 20.46 -2.74
C GLU A 794 -14.23 19.19 -3.60
N SER A 795 -14.45 19.37 -4.90
CA SER A 795 -14.33 18.28 -5.86
C SER A 795 -12.86 18.05 -6.22
N GLY A 796 -12.41 16.80 -6.12
CA GLY A 796 -11.08 16.40 -6.61
C GLY A 796 -10.93 16.56 -8.12
N ARG A 797 -9.69 16.68 -8.60
CA ARG A 797 -9.38 16.96 -10.01
C ARG A 797 -8.49 15.91 -10.65
N ILE A 798 -8.63 15.76 -11.96
CA ILE A 798 -7.75 14.93 -12.80
C ILE A 798 -6.64 15.83 -13.34
N CYS A 799 -5.40 15.39 -13.16
CA CYS A 799 -4.21 16.01 -13.74
C CYS A 799 -3.74 15.16 -14.92
N ILE A 800 -3.40 15.80 -16.04
CA ILE A 800 -2.67 15.17 -17.14
C ILE A 800 -1.33 15.88 -17.21
N SER A 801 -0.25 15.16 -16.94
CA SER A 801 1.08 15.74 -16.74
C SER A 801 2.07 15.11 -17.71
N ALA A 802 3.08 15.86 -18.14
CA ALA A 802 4.22 15.32 -18.91
C ALA A 802 5.54 15.67 -18.23
N TRP A 803 6.52 14.77 -18.30
CA TRP A 803 7.91 15.11 -18.02
C TRP A 803 8.51 15.69 -19.30
N SER A 804 8.77 17.00 -19.32
CA SER A 804 9.29 17.71 -20.49
C SER A 804 9.78 19.12 -20.16
N THR A 805 10.36 19.81 -21.14
CA THR A 805 10.66 21.24 -21.06
C THR A 805 9.37 22.06 -21.03
N PRO A 806 9.30 23.15 -20.24
CA PRO A 806 8.12 24.01 -20.19
C PRO A 806 7.93 24.82 -21.49
N ALA A 807 6.73 25.35 -21.68
CA ALA A 807 6.45 26.27 -22.79
C ALA A 807 7.37 27.50 -22.70
N PRO A 808 7.84 28.05 -23.85
CA PRO A 808 8.71 29.22 -23.88
C PRO A 808 8.15 30.41 -23.09
N LEU A 809 8.98 31.06 -22.28
CA LEU A 809 8.57 32.21 -21.44
C LEU A 809 8.63 33.56 -22.17
N SER A 810 9.34 33.64 -23.30
CA SER A 810 9.48 34.86 -24.11
C SER A 810 8.93 34.65 -25.51
N SER A 811 8.43 35.72 -26.11
CA SER A 811 7.96 35.70 -27.50
C SER A 811 9.11 36.03 -28.47
N PRO A 812 9.28 35.32 -29.58
CA PRO A 812 10.27 35.67 -30.60
C PRO A 812 9.86 36.92 -31.39
N ALA A 813 10.84 37.70 -31.84
CA ALA A 813 10.63 38.87 -32.67
C ALA A 813 10.34 38.47 -34.15
N PRO A 814 9.20 38.88 -34.75
CA PRO A 814 8.89 38.57 -36.15
C PRO A 814 9.58 39.53 -37.13
N ASN A 815 10.11 39.00 -38.22
CA ASN A 815 10.24 39.71 -39.50
C ASN A 815 9.18 39.14 -40.47
N ALA A 816 8.49 39.99 -41.23
CA ALA A 816 7.39 39.57 -42.09
C ALA A 816 7.40 40.30 -43.45
N THR A 817 7.74 39.56 -44.52
CA THR A 817 7.95 40.10 -45.87
C THR A 817 6.77 39.74 -46.79
N PRO A 818 6.01 40.73 -47.32
CA PRO A 818 4.85 40.46 -48.17
C PRO A 818 5.21 40.07 -49.60
N GLY A 819 4.60 38.97 -50.06
CA GLY A 819 4.41 38.63 -51.47
C GLY A 819 2.95 38.84 -51.91
N ARG A 820 2.60 38.36 -53.11
CA ARG A 820 1.27 38.57 -53.73
C ARG A 820 0.14 37.77 -53.08
N ARG A 821 0.37 36.48 -52.82
CA ARG A 821 -0.58 35.56 -52.15
C ARG A 821 0.04 34.85 -50.94
N ARG A 822 1.14 35.39 -50.43
CA ARG A 822 1.91 34.85 -49.30
C ARG A 822 2.56 35.95 -48.46
N ILE A 823 2.80 35.68 -47.19
CA ILE A 823 3.72 36.43 -46.34
C ILE A 823 4.83 35.45 -45.91
N LEU A 824 6.08 35.79 -46.21
CA LEU A 824 7.23 35.08 -45.65
C LEU A 824 7.48 35.61 -44.25
N VAL A 825 7.61 34.72 -43.27
CA VAL A 825 7.86 35.05 -41.88
C VAL A 825 9.19 34.44 -41.47
N GLU A 826 10.06 35.26 -40.89
CA GLU A 826 11.42 34.91 -40.47
C GLU A 826 11.59 35.36 -39.01
N LEU A 827 12.36 34.60 -38.22
CA LEU A 827 12.67 34.99 -36.85
C LEU A 827 13.83 35.98 -36.85
N ALA A 828 13.66 37.15 -36.23
CA ALA A 828 14.74 38.14 -36.09
C ALA A 828 15.78 37.75 -35.03
N THR A 829 15.45 36.79 -34.16
CA THR A 829 16.33 36.19 -33.14
C THR A 829 16.21 34.67 -33.18
N PRO A 830 17.18 33.91 -32.67
CA PRO A 830 16.99 32.49 -32.38
C PRO A 830 15.74 32.23 -31.53
N LEU A 831 15.18 31.02 -31.62
CA LEU A 831 14.06 30.63 -30.77
C LEU A 831 14.46 30.66 -29.28
N PRO A 832 13.53 31.00 -28.37
CA PRO A 832 13.79 30.89 -26.94
C PRO A 832 14.24 29.48 -26.55
N PRO A 833 15.17 29.32 -25.58
CA PRO A 833 15.58 28.02 -25.07
C PRO A 833 14.38 27.14 -24.66
N GLY A 834 14.46 25.85 -24.99
CA GLY A 834 13.36 24.89 -24.77
C GLY A 834 12.28 24.86 -25.85
N SER A 835 12.30 25.75 -26.85
CA SER A 835 11.34 25.71 -27.97
C SER A 835 11.58 24.53 -28.90
N SER A 836 10.53 23.79 -29.24
CA SER A 836 10.53 22.77 -30.31
C SER A 836 10.20 23.35 -31.68
N GLY A 837 9.75 24.60 -31.76
CA GLY A 837 9.40 25.29 -33.00
C GLY A 837 8.61 26.58 -32.80
N PHE A 838 8.04 27.09 -33.89
CA PHE A 838 7.14 28.26 -33.85
C PHE A 838 5.99 28.17 -34.84
N ARG A 839 4.91 28.90 -34.55
CA ARG A 839 3.76 29.07 -35.42
C ARG A 839 3.54 30.55 -35.72
N ALA A 840 3.55 30.91 -36.98
CA ALA A 840 3.19 32.24 -37.45
C ALA A 840 1.74 32.24 -37.94
N THR A 841 0.92 33.21 -37.49
CA THR A 841 -0.50 33.32 -37.84
C THR A 841 -0.82 34.70 -38.39
N ALA A 842 -1.46 34.75 -39.55
CA ALA A 842 -1.97 35.96 -40.19
C ALA A 842 -3.50 36.01 -40.08
N LYS A 843 -4.04 37.08 -39.50
CA LYS A 843 -5.48 37.36 -39.42
C LYS A 843 -5.81 38.61 -40.23
N GLY A 844 -6.65 38.45 -41.25
CA GLY A 844 -7.19 39.57 -42.04
C GLY A 844 -8.34 40.26 -41.32
N VAL A 845 -8.77 41.42 -41.84
CA VAL A 845 -9.92 42.17 -41.30
C VAL A 845 -11.22 41.38 -41.49
N THR A 846 -11.42 40.83 -42.69
CA THR A 846 -12.62 40.09 -43.12
C THR A 846 -12.19 38.76 -43.76
N GLY A 847 -11.87 37.75 -42.96
CA GLY A 847 -11.50 36.44 -43.49
C GLY A 847 -10.95 35.44 -42.46
N PRO A 848 -10.83 34.16 -42.82
CA PRO A 848 -10.27 33.14 -41.95
C PRO A 848 -8.78 33.39 -41.69
N SER A 849 -8.32 33.07 -40.47
CA SER A 849 -6.89 33.16 -40.15
C SER A 849 -6.11 32.05 -40.87
N ARG A 850 -4.94 32.39 -41.42
CA ARG A 850 -4.00 31.44 -42.02
C ARG A 850 -2.76 31.33 -41.13
N SER A 851 -2.07 30.19 -41.16
CA SER A 851 -0.84 30.01 -40.38
C SER A 851 0.15 29.08 -41.06
N CYS A 852 1.44 29.31 -40.84
CA CYS A 852 2.49 28.31 -41.07
C CYS A 852 3.10 27.90 -39.72
N THR A 853 3.55 26.65 -39.63
CA THR A 853 4.15 26.07 -38.42
C THR A 853 5.47 25.43 -38.82
N VAL A 854 6.50 25.67 -38.01
CA VAL A 854 7.82 25.03 -38.11
C VAL A 854 8.04 24.20 -36.86
N VAL A 855 8.56 22.98 -37.02
CA VAL A 855 9.08 22.12 -35.96
C VAL A 855 10.57 21.90 -36.27
N GLY A 856 11.43 21.95 -35.25
CA GLY A 856 12.88 21.86 -35.41
C GLY A 856 13.55 23.21 -35.71
N ALA A 857 14.78 23.15 -36.23
CA ALA A 857 15.72 24.27 -36.25
C ALA A 857 15.52 25.32 -37.37
N ALA A 858 14.53 25.15 -38.26
CA ALA A 858 14.31 26.14 -39.33
C ALA A 858 13.78 27.46 -38.76
N ASN A 859 14.26 28.58 -39.31
CA ASN A 859 14.02 29.94 -38.81
C ASN A 859 12.94 30.72 -39.58
N SER A 860 12.28 30.10 -40.56
CA SER A 860 11.36 30.78 -41.47
C SER A 860 10.21 29.88 -41.95
N CYS A 861 9.06 30.48 -42.27
CA CYS A 861 7.97 29.81 -42.97
C CYS A 861 7.11 30.78 -43.78
N ALA A 862 6.46 30.27 -44.84
CA ALA A 862 5.57 31.07 -45.68
C ALA A 862 4.09 30.82 -45.33
N ILE A 863 3.37 31.85 -44.90
CA ILE A 863 1.91 31.83 -44.80
C ILE A 863 1.35 32.03 -46.20
N ALA A 864 0.76 30.99 -46.79
CA ALA A 864 0.23 30.99 -48.16
C ALA A 864 -1.31 31.14 -48.21
N ALA A 865 -1.86 31.19 -49.44
CA ALA A 865 -3.30 31.33 -49.72
C ALA A 865 -3.93 32.57 -49.07
N LEU A 866 -3.22 33.70 -49.17
CA LEU A 866 -3.67 35.03 -48.78
C LEU A 866 -4.21 35.80 -49.99
N GLU A 867 -5.11 36.76 -49.73
CA GLU A 867 -5.66 37.65 -50.75
C GLU A 867 -4.65 38.75 -51.12
N PRO A 868 -4.48 39.09 -52.41
CA PRO A 868 -3.63 40.21 -52.84
C PRO A 868 -4.17 41.57 -52.42
N GLY A 869 -3.30 42.49 -51.99
CA GLY A 869 -3.68 43.84 -51.55
C GLY A 869 -4.37 43.93 -50.19
N THR A 870 -4.56 42.82 -49.48
CA THR A 870 -5.26 42.74 -48.19
C THR A 870 -4.29 42.97 -47.02
N LYS A 871 -4.74 43.71 -46.00
CA LYS A 871 -4.00 44.01 -44.77
C LYS A 871 -4.20 42.89 -43.74
N TYR A 872 -3.09 42.29 -43.29
CA TYR A 872 -3.06 41.20 -42.31
C TYR A 872 -2.30 41.62 -41.04
N ARG A 873 -2.84 41.23 -39.88
CA ARG A 873 -2.13 41.27 -38.60
C ARG A 873 -1.44 39.91 -38.39
N VAL A 874 -0.12 39.91 -38.29
CA VAL A 874 0.74 38.73 -38.17
C VAL A 874 1.30 38.63 -36.76
N THR A 875 1.18 37.46 -36.13
CA THR A 875 1.80 37.14 -34.84
C THR A 875 2.61 35.85 -34.93
N ILE A 876 3.71 35.76 -34.20
CA ILE A 876 4.45 34.52 -33.98
C ILE A 876 4.21 34.03 -32.56
N GLN A 877 4.16 32.72 -32.38
CA GLN A 877 4.12 32.06 -31.08
C GLN A 877 5.11 30.89 -31.10
N ALA A 878 6.15 30.94 -30.26
CA ALA A 878 7.02 29.78 -30.04
C ALA A 878 6.27 28.70 -29.24
N PHE A 879 6.66 27.44 -29.36
CA PHE A 879 6.05 26.33 -28.60
C PHE A 879 7.08 25.27 -28.25
N ALA A 880 6.79 24.49 -27.21
CA ALA A 880 7.52 23.27 -26.85
C ALA A 880 6.57 22.06 -26.93
N ILE A 881 7.04 20.92 -27.45
CA ILE A 881 6.27 19.67 -27.50
C ILE A 881 6.64 18.85 -26.25
N PRO A 882 5.67 18.46 -25.40
CA PRO A 882 4.21 18.57 -25.56
C PRO A 882 3.60 19.76 -24.82
N ALA A 883 4.38 20.63 -24.16
CA ALA A 883 3.86 21.71 -23.32
C ALA A 883 2.80 22.58 -24.02
N GLY A 884 3.02 22.89 -25.29
CA GLY A 884 2.21 23.81 -26.08
C GLY A 884 2.87 25.18 -26.22
N PRO A 885 2.07 26.23 -26.49
CA PRO A 885 2.59 27.51 -26.94
C PRO A 885 2.99 28.45 -25.78
N GLY A 886 4.09 29.18 -25.97
CA GLY A 886 4.50 30.31 -25.14
C GLY A 886 3.69 31.59 -25.43
N PRO A 887 4.13 32.78 -24.98
CA PRO A 887 3.43 34.03 -25.28
C PRO A 887 3.50 34.37 -26.78
N ARG A 888 2.47 35.07 -27.27
CA ARG A 888 2.46 35.62 -28.63
C ARG A 888 3.35 36.86 -28.70
N SER A 889 4.02 37.02 -29.83
CA SER A 889 4.71 38.27 -30.18
C SER A 889 3.72 39.43 -30.26
N GLU A 890 4.25 40.65 -30.19
CA GLU A 890 3.56 41.80 -30.76
C GLU A 890 3.16 41.56 -32.22
N ALA A 891 2.09 42.23 -32.64
CA ALA A 891 1.40 41.89 -33.87
C ALA A 891 1.77 42.85 -35.01
N ILE A 892 2.67 42.42 -35.88
CA ILE A 892 3.13 43.22 -37.04
C ILE A 892 2.03 43.25 -38.11
N THR A 893 1.79 44.43 -38.68
CA THR A 893 0.74 44.60 -39.69
C THR A 893 1.38 44.73 -41.07
N VAL A 894 0.97 43.87 -42.00
CA VAL A 894 1.57 43.73 -43.33
C VAL A 894 0.47 43.68 -44.39
N THR A 895 0.65 44.40 -45.49
CA THR A 895 -0.25 44.34 -46.66
C THR A 895 0.38 43.47 -47.74
N THR A 896 -0.35 42.50 -48.28
CA THR A 896 0.10 41.67 -49.41
C THR A 896 0.24 42.50 -50.68
N ARG A 897 1.14 42.12 -51.58
CA ARG A 897 1.29 42.79 -52.90
C ARG A 897 0.04 42.52 -53.75
N ARG A 898 -0.33 43.45 -54.63
CA ARG A 898 -1.44 43.29 -55.60
C ARG A 898 -1.07 42.32 -56.73
#